data_AF-A0A960RQT9-F1
#
_entry.id   AF-A0A960RQT9-F1
#
_cell.length_a   1.000
_cell.length_b   1.000
_cell.length_c   1.000
_cell.angle_alpha   90.00
_cell.angle_beta   90.00
_cell.angle_gamma   90.00
#
_symmetry.space_group_name_H-M   'P 1'
#
loop_
_entity.id
_entity.type
_entity.pdbx_description
1 polymer ?
#
loop_
_entity_poly.entity_id
_entity_poly.type
_entity_poly.pdbx_seq_one_letter_code
_entity_poly.pdbx_strand_id
1 'polypeptide(L)'
;MTQNVTLMPDKIRKDLPNPWTPWDVSSRILGQMQLQGTQPSMRYNKCLVLPSDPEWRFVWRLFHHSKPRKYSLMRIHLIHERHQMSSFESTLSQIDRESSKFLPNWKLERRAVQRESVIKRWQELVDVFSPFQTVEKDNRRRLWKQVKVLPLWHGANETVCHSICESGFTSFGTHAIDNVLGDPVTTDDGFFGSGTYFTTSAGYAADYYSDGHMLLGWVSMREPYPIVGDPNQEDMKVLRGKRSYKNYNAHYAPVVSIDPSDLDNPIYYPCQEGQTPTYDEFVVFQTAQVLTRFWVELEVDLPNLMVLSQAPVCIQELLSHFIKLLGHKSIDQDIKLRKALCHALDTLFLTPIDQELNDEQKELYHLTNRLIKSDNHVDDSIRETLTLTLEKSETTRLNPEAVSVSQSVEEIRSHHFSFREQQERENIQMALELKKLQLEIVHMQKAIHALTHVTTPSMAFGKAEWEKYFGDVGIEPSLPKNINTLLNSPCPIWPNKKISDSFMLTLIPKTIDGEKLTLERLGELIKNPKNGGYATQYQRFALPMYSQICANRSHWALMSKWNIPYSSDAIPERQFDIVNQLVRKTNLAFQVPHLIDATISILMRFVRRNSRHYSESTYTICQESKHIQQWSSCVGNFDSKGLSIDQWHNRCGSPQHGTAVVLTF
;
A
#
# COMPACT_ATOMS: atom_id res chain seq x y z
N MET A 1 9.49 -8.58 -29.62
CA MET A 1 10.85 -8.31 -29.13
C MET A 1 10.76 -8.07 -27.63
N THR A 2 11.03 -9.10 -26.82
CA THR A 2 11.18 -8.93 -25.36
C THR A 2 12.46 -8.14 -25.14
N GLN A 3 12.37 -6.88 -24.72
CA GLN A 3 13.54 -6.16 -24.26
C GLN A 3 14.16 -6.97 -23.13
N ASN A 4 15.45 -7.30 -23.22
CA ASN A 4 16.20 -7.90 -22.11
C ASN A 4 16.22 -6.89 -20.97
N VAL A 5 15.22 -6.94 -20.10
CA VAL A 5 15.19 -6.13 -18.88
C VAL A 5 16.26 -6.70 -17.97
N THR A 6 17.28 -5.91 -17.67
CA THR A 6 18.31 -6.28 -16.70
C THR A 6 17.67 -6.47 -15.32
N LEU A 7 18.22 -7.34 -14.47
CA LEU A 7 17.66 -7.61 -13.15
C LEU A 7 17.89 -6.49 -12.12
N MET A 8 18.86 -5.63 -12.43
CA MET A 8 19.24 -4.47 -11.65
C MET A 8 19.52 -3.30 -12.62
N PRO A 9 19.42 -2.04 -12.15
CA PRO A 9 19.82 -0.91 -12.97
C PRO A 9 21.31 -1.00 -13.36
N ASP A 10 21.63 -0.69 -14.62
CA ASP A 10 23.00 -0.75 -15.11
C ASP A 10 23.94 0.13 -14.28
N LYS A 11 25.09 -0.43 -13.88
CA LYS A 11 26.13 0.28 -13.12
C LYS A 11 25.64 0.92 -11.81
N ILE A 12 24.52 0.44 -11.22
CA ILE A 12 23.93 0.99 -9.99
C ILE A 12 24.92 1.08 -8.82
N ARG A 13 25.90 0.16 -8.77
CA ARG A 13 26.99 0.17 -7.78
C ARG A 13 27.80 1.48 -7.77
N LYS A 14 27.89 2.19 -8.90
CA LYS A 14 28.63 3.46 -9.02
C LYS A 14 27.89 4.65 -8.41
N ASP A 15 26.59 4.51 -8.15
CA ASP A 15 25.79 5.58 -7.51
C ASP A 15 25.94 5.57 -5.98
N LEU A 16 26.57 4.53 -5.42
CA LEU A 16 26.85 4.44 -3.99
C LEU A 16 27.96 5.43 -3.59
N PRO A 17 27.89 6.02 -2.37
CA PRO A 17 28.96 6.87 -1.84
C PRO A 17 30.32 6.16 -1.84
N ASN A 18 30.31 4.87 -1.49
CA ASN A 18 31.46 3.99 -1.58
C ASN A 18 31.05 2.68 -2.29
N PRO A 19 31.47 2.46 -3.56
CA PRO A 19 31.16 1.24 -4.29
C PRO A 19 31.72 -0.04 -3.62
N TRP A 20 32.72 0.06 -2.75
CA TRP A 20 33.31 -1.10 -2.09
C TRP A 20 32.61 -1.51 -0.80
N THR A 21 31.97 -0.58 -0.10
CA THR A 21 31.22 -0.85 1.13
C THR A 21 29.79 -0.34 0.93
N PRO A 22 28.86 -1.15 0.41
CA PRO A 22 27.61 -0.60 -0.14
C PRO A 22 26.69 0.12 0.85
N TRP A 23 26.84 -0.12 2.15
CA TRP A 23 26.08 0.58 3.20
C TRP A 23 26.80 1.79 3.80
N ASP A 24 28.01 2.12 3.34
CA ASP A 24 28.68 3.37 3.72
C ASP A 24 27.84 4.56 3.27
N VAL A 25 28.01 5.65 4.01
CA VAL A 25 27.25 6.89 3.82
C VAL A 25 28.19 8.05 3.61
N SER A 26 27.73 9.03 2.84
CA SER A 26 28.43 10.25 2.54
C SER A 26 28.72 11.04 3.82
N SER A 27 29.88 11.71 3.83
CA SER A 27 30.31 12.56 4.94
C SER A 27 29.31 13.67 5.24
N ARG A 28 28.58 14.15 4.23
CA ARG A 28 27.53 15.16 4.38
C ARG A 28 26.39 14.65 5.28
N ILE A 29 25.80 13.49 4.96
CA ILE A 29 24.70 12.94 5.75
C ILE A 29 25.19 12.58 7.16
N LEU A 30 26.40 12.02 7.30
CA LEU A 30 27.01 11.77 8.61
C LEU A 30 27.14 13.05 9.44
N GLY A 31 27.62 14.14 8.85
CA GLY A 31 27.71 15.44 9.51
C GLY A 31 26.33 15.96 9.95
N GLN A 32 25.30 15.81 9.12
CA GLN A 32 23.93 16.19 9.48
C GLN A 32 23.38 15.36 10.65
N MET A 33 23.59 14.05 10.64
CA MET A 33 23.18 13.18 11.75
C MET A 33 23.89 13.55 13.06
N GLN A 34 25.17 13.93 13.01
CA GLN A 34 25.91 14.38 14.19
C GLN A 34 25.38 15.71 14.73
N LEU A 35 25.01 16.65 13.84
CA LEU A 35 24.47 17.96 14.23
C LEU A 35 23.05 17.89 14.80
N GLN A 36 22.21 17.02 14.25
CA GLN A 36 20.83 16.85 14.74
C GLN A 36 20.79 16.21 16.14
N GLY A 37 21.80 15.40 16.47
CA GLY A 37 21.78 14.56 17.66
C GLY A 37 20.70 13.47 17.58
N THR A 38 20.81 12.47 18.44
CA THR A 38 19.72 11.50 18.59
C THR A 38 18.58 12.18 19.37
N GLN A 39 17.37 12.19 18.81
CA GLN A 39 16.22 12.65 19.59
C GLN A 39 16.09 11.77 20.85
N PRO A 40 15.86 12.34 22.06
CA PRO A 40 15.85 11.58 23.32
C PRO A 40 14.87 10.39 23.33
N SER A 41 13.82 10.45 22.52
CA SER A 41 12.79 9.41 22.41
C SER A 41 13.10 8.32 21.36
N MET A 42 14.08 8.52 20.48
CA MET A 42 14.38 7.58 19.40
C MET A 42 15.72 6.89 19.63
N ARG A 43 15.80 5.56 19.42
CA ARG A 43 17.06 4.80 19.54
C ARG A 43 17.92 4.82 18.27
N TYR A 44 17.43 5.46 17.21
CA TYR A 44 18.09 5.52 15.91
C TYR A 44 18.06 6.96 15.37
N ASN A 45 18.98 7.26 14.44
CA ASN A 45 19.01 8.52 13.73
C ASN A 45 18.29 8.39 12.38
N LYS A 46 17.38 9.33 12.09
CA LYS A 46 16.66 9.46 10.81
C LYS A 46 17.06 10.79 10.17
N CYS A 47 17.74 10.77 9.03
CA CYS A 47 18.16 11.98 8.31
C CYS A 47 17.53 12.04 6.93
N LEU A 48 17.00 13.18 6.52
CA LEU A 48 16.44 13.35 5.17
C LEU A 48 17.56 13.30 4.12
N VAL A 49 17.37 12.48 3.09
CA VAL A 49 18.27 12.36 1.94
C VAL A 49 17.78 13.33 0.86
N LEU A 50 18.66 14.22 0.41
CA LEU A 50 18.37 15.24 -0.58
C LEU A 50 18.76 14.77 -1.99
N PRO A 51 18.15 15.29 -3.07
CA PRO A 51 18.52 14.94 -4.45
C PRO A 51 19.99 15.14 -4.82
N SER A 52 20.70 16.01 -4.11
CA SER A 52 22.14 16.22 -4.27
C SER A 52 23.02 15.13 -3.64
N ASP A 53 22.44 14.22 -2.87
CA ASP A 53 23.16 13.09 -2.27
C ASP A 53 23.35 11.95 -3.25
N PRO A 54 24.53 11.27 -3.23
CA PRO A 54 24.71 10.03 -3.96
C PRO A 54 23.70 8.95 -3.52
N GLU A 55 23.35 8.90 -2.24
CA GLU A 55 22.34 7.98 -1.72
C GLU A 55 20.97 8.16 -2.37
N TRP A 56 20.56 9.41 -2.63
CA TRP A 56 19.27 9.69 -3.29
C TRP A 56 19.25 9.08 -4.68
N ARG A 57 20.32 9.30 -5.46
CA ARG A 57 20.44 8.77 -6.83
C ARG A 57 20.40 7.24 -6.84
N PHE A 58 21.07 6.60 -5.88
CA PHE A 58 21.03 5.15 -5.72
C PHE A 58 19.61 4.64 -5.45
N VAL A 59 18.93 5.17 -4.44
CA VAL A 59 17.57 4.76 -4.07
C VAL A 59 16.58 5.05 -5.20
N TRP A 60 16.68 6.24 -5.82
CA TRP A 60 15.82 6.66 -6.93
C TRP A 60 15.94 5.73 -8.14
N ARG A 61 17.17 5.39 -8.57
CA ARG A 61 17.36 4.50 -9.71
C ARG A 61 16.86 3.09 -9.42
N LEU A 62 17.07 2.59 -8.20
CA LEU A 62 16.59 1.28 -7.79
C LEU A 62 15.05 1.23 -7.75
N PHE A 63 14.42 2.27 -7.21
CA PHE A 63 12.97 2.42 -7.16
C PHE A 63 12.37 2.46 -8.58
N HIS A 64 12.89 3.32 -9.46
CA HIS A 64 12.34 3.50 -10.80
C HIS A 64 12.62 2.34 -11.76
N HIS A 65 13.64 1.52 -11.49
CA HIS A 65 13.88 0.31 -12.28
C HIS A 65 12.73 -0.69 -12.18
N SER A 66 12.02 -0.69 -11.05
CA SER A 66 10.84 -1.51 -10.80
C SER A 66 9.72 -0.65 -10.20
N LYS A 67 9.41 0.48 -10.84
CA LYS A 67 8.51 1.50 -10.28
C LYS A 67 7.15 0.90 -9.88
N PRO A 68 6.65 1.20 -8.66
CA PRO A 68 5.26 0.91 -8.29
C PRO A 68 4.26 1.51 -9.25
N ARG A 69 3.10 0.85 -9.41
CA ARG A 69 2.01 1.38 -10.24
C ARG A 69 1.30 2.53 -9.56
N LYS A 70 1.13 2.43 -8.23
CA LYS A 70 0.27 3.32 -7.44
C LYS A 70 1.02 4.48 -6.79
N TYR A 71 2.35 4.43 -6.75
CA TYR A 71 3.14 5.27 -5.86
C TYR A 71 4.32 5.97 -6.55
N SER A 72 4.61 7.18 -6.06
CA SER A 72 5.87 7.89 -6.27
C SER A 72 6.63 8.08 -4.97
N LEU A 73 7.91 8.45 -5.10
CA LEU A 73 8.78 8.79 -3.98
C LEU A 73 8.37 10.14 -3.39
N MET A 74 7.90 10.17 -2.15
CA MET A 74 7.62 11.41 -1.42
C MET A 74 8.87 11.88 -0.69
N ARG A 75 9.45 11.02 0.16
CA ARG A 75 10.69 11.32 0.92
C ARG A 75 11.56 10.08 1.09
N ILE A 76 12.86 10.30 1.17
CA ILE A 76 13.84 9.26 1.46
C ILE A 76 14.59 9.68 2.71
N HIS A 77 14.65 8.80 3.70
CA HIS A 77 15.40 9.01 4.92
C HIS A 77 16.49 7.95 5.06
N LEU A 78 17.70 8.38 5.38
CA LEU A 78 18.76 7.49 5.82
C LEU A 78 18.53 7.14 7.29
N ILE A 79 18.59 5.84 7.60
CA ILE A 79 18.52 5.29 8.94
C ILE A 79 19.92 4.91 9.40
N HIS A 80 20.28 5.31 10.61
CA HIS A 80 21.50 4.89 11.27
C HIS A 80 21.24 4.47 12.72
N GLU A 81 21.44 3.19 12.99
CA GLU A 81 21.43 2.60 14.33
C GLU A 81 22.73 1.80 14.49
N ARG A 82 23.50 2.11 15.55
CA ARG A 82 24.88 1.64 15.73
C ARG A 82 24.92 0.14 16.05
N HIS A 83 23.97 -0.36 16.83
CA HIS A 83 23.94 -1.76 17.25
C HIS A 83 23.58 -2.68 16.07
N GLN A 84 22.62 -2.30 15.24
CA GLN A 84 22.24 -2.99 14.01
C GLN A 84 23.42 -3.07 13.04
N MET A 85 24.13 -1.95 12.81
CA MET A 85 25.32 -1.94 11.93
C MET A 85 26.41 -2.88 12.45
N SER A 86 26.71 -2.84 13.76
CA SER A 86 27.70 -3.72 14.38
C SER A 86 27.29 -5.21 14.30
N SER A 87 26.01 -5.50 14.51
CA SER A 87 25.43 -6.84 14.44
C SER A 87 25.49 -7.41 13.02
N PHE A 88 25.17 -6.58 12.02
CA PHE A 88 25.27 -6.91 10.61
C PHE A 88 26.71 -7.24 10.21
N GLU A 89 27.68 -6.39 10.53
CA GLU A 89 29.09 -6.63 10.19
C GLU A 89 29.68 -7.87 10.89
N SER A 90 29.27 -8.13 12.14
CA SER A 90 29.62 -9.37 12.84
C SER A 90 29.07 -10.60 12.12
N THR A 91 27.82 -10.50 11.63
CA THR A 91 27.15 -11.56 10.86
C THR A 91 27.89 -11.86 9.55
N LEU A 92 28.43 -10.85 8.85
CA LEU A 92 29.27 -11.08 7.66
C LEU A 92 30.46 -12.00 7.98
N SER A 93 31.16 -11.76 9.10
CA SER A 93 32.27 -12.61 9.56
C SER A 93 31.85 -14.05 9.83
N GLN A 94 30.65 -14.26 10.36
CA GLN A 94 30.10 -15.59 10.61
C GLN A 94 29.77 -16.30 9.29
N ILE A 95 28.99 -15.65 8.42
CA ILE A 95 28.56 -16.18 7.12
C ILE A 95 29.78 -16.58 6.27
N ASP A 96 30.82 -15.76 6.23
CA ASP A 96 32.04 -16.02 5.45
C ASP A 96 32.76 -17.30 5.92
N ARG A 97 32.89 -17.49 7.23
CA ARG A 97 33.50 -18.68 7.84
C ARG A 97 32.66 -19.94 7.65
N GLU A 98 31.35 -19.78 7.63
CA GLU A 98 30.39 -20.87 7.41
C GLU A 98 30.34 -21.30 5.94
N SER A 99 30.59 -20.39 5.01
CA SER A 99 30.46 -20.64 3.56
C SER A 99 31.37 -21.75 3.05
N SER A 100 32.56 -21.91 3.64
CA SER A 100 33.48 -23.00 3.29
C SER A 100 33.09 -24.34 3.93
N LYS A 101 32.30 -24.34 5.01
CA LYS A 101 31.88 -25.54 5.75
C LYS A 101 30.58 -26.11 5.23
N PHE A 102 29.66 -25.24 4.82
CA PHE A 102 28.31 -25.58 4.42
C PHE A 102 28.13 -25.31 2.93
N LEU A 103 28.70 -26.20 2.12
CA LEU A 103 28.55 -26.12 0.67
C LEU A 103 27.08 -26.34 0.26
N PRO A 104 26.61 -25.63 -0.77
CA PRO A 104 25.28 -25.86 -1.33
C PRO A 104 25.20 -27.26 -1.94
N ASN A 105 24.10 -27.96 -1.68
CA ASN A 105 23.85 -29.32 -2.16
C ASN A 105 22.56 -29.46 -2.97
N TRP A 106 21.93 -28.35 -3.38
CA TRP A 106 20.68 -28.35 -4.15
C TRP A 106 20.82 -29.06 -5.50
N LYS A 107 22.05 -29.20 -6.02
CA LYS A 107 22.37 -30.00 -7.22
C LYS A 107 22.07 -31.50 -7.05
N LEU A 108 22.04 -31.98 -5.81
CA LEU A 108 21.71 -33.36 -5.46
C LEU A 108 20.21 -33.55 -5.20
N GLU A 109 19.43 -32.49 -5.30
CA GLU A 109 18.00 -32.51 -5.01
C GLU A 109 17.16 -32.65 -6.29
N ARG A 110 15.87 -32.94 -6.11
CA ARG A 110 14.93 -32.96 -7.22
C ARG A 110 14.94 -31.62 -7.94
N ARG A 111 14.79 -31.68 -9.27
CA ARG A 111 14.74 -30.51 -10.17
C ARG A 111 16.04 -29.69 -10.17
N ALA A 112 17.19 -30.35 -10.03
CA ALA A 112 18.50 -29.71 -10.04
C ALA A 112 18.72 -28.76 -11.24
N VAL A 113 18.26 -29.13 -12.44
CA VAL A 113 18.36 -28.29 -13.65
C VAL A 113 17.58 -26.97 -13.50
N GLN A 114 16.35 -27.03 -13.01
CA GLN A 114 15.54 -25.83 -12.74
C GLN A 114 16.19 -24.98 -11.65
N ARG A 115 16.67 -25.61 -10.57
CA ARG A 115 17.39 -24.92 -9.48
C ARG A 115 18.67 -24.23 -9.95
N GLU A 116 19.37 -24.81 -10.92
CA GLU A 116 20.54 -24.18 -11.54
C GLU A 116 20.18 -22.89 -12.28
N SER A 117 19.04 -22.87 -12.99
CA SER A 117 18.55 -21.64 -13.62
C SER A 117 18.20 -20.55 -12.61
N VAL A 118 17.61 -20.94 -11.46
CA VAL A 118 17.30 -20.04 -10.36
C VAL A 118 18.59 -19.47 -9.74
N ILE A 119 19.60 -20.31 -9.46
CA ILE A 119 20.88 -19.84 -8.92
C ILE A 119 21.63 -18.96 -9.91
N LYS A 120 21.55 -19.24 -11.22
CA LYS A 120 22.14 -18.36 -12.23
C LYS A 120 21.53 -16.95 -12.18
N ARG A 121 20.20 -16.85 -12.10
CA ARG A 121 19.49 -15.57 -11.95
C ARG A 121 19.89 -14.84 -10.66
N TRP A 122 19.99 -15.57 -9.55
CA TRP A 122 20.49 -15.01 -8.28
C TRP A 122 21.94 -14.49 -8.40
N GLN A 123 22.81 -15.24 -9.10
CA GLN A 123 24.21 -14.86 -9.30
C GLN A 123 24.32 -13.52 -10.06
N GLU A 124 23.51 -13.34 -11.11
CA GLU A 124 23.43 -12.10 -11.88
C GLU A 124 23.04 -10.89 -11.01
N LEU A 125 22.17 -11.09 -10.00
CA LEU A 125 21.82 -10.04 -9.03
C LEU A 125 23.00 -9.71 -8.10
N VAL A 126 23.62 -10.72 -7.48
CA VAL A 126 24.65 -10.51 -6.44
C VAL A 126 25.99 -10.04 -7.00
N ASP A 127 26.31 -10.37 -8.25
CA ASP A 127 27.55 -9.95 -8.92
C ASP A 127 27.64 -8.42 -9.10
N VAL A 128 26.50 -7.73 -9.06
CA VAL A 128 26.45 -6.27 -9.09
C VAL A 128 27.12 -5.67 -7.84
N PHE A 129 26.98 -6.29 -6.67
CA PHE A 129 27.45 -5.74 -5.39
C PHE A 129 28.56 -6.58 -4.73
N SER A 130 28.81 -7.79 -5.23
CA SER A 130 29.82 -8.72 -4.70
C SER A 130 30.95 -8.95 -5.72
N PRO A 131 32.21 -9.07 -5.31
CA PRO A 131 32.70 -8.97 -3.93
C PRO A 131 32.66 -7.53 -3.43
N PHE A 132 32.76 -7.35 -2.11
CA PHE A 132 32.79 -6.05 -1.43
C PHE A 132 33.86 -6.06 -0.33
N GLN A 133 34.19 -4.89 0.22
CA GLN A 133 35.20 -4.72 1.26
C GLN A 133 34.62 -4.02 2.48
N THR A 134 35.19 -4.27 3.65
CA THR A 134 34.97 -3.46 4.85
C THR A 134 36.31 -3.04 5.44
N VAL A 135 36.30 -2.01 6.28
CA VAL A 135 37.47 -1.57 7.04
C VAL A 135 37.29 -2.00 8.50
N GLU A 136 38.20 -2.83 9.00
CA GLU A 136 38.21 -3.27 10.40
C GLU A 136 38.68 -2.13 11.33
N LYS A 137 38.47 -2.29 12.64
CA LYS A 137 38.84 -1.26 13.65
C LYS A 137 40.33 -0.90 13.65
N ASP A 138 41.18 -1.78 13.15
CA ASP A 138 42.63 -1.58 13.01
C ASP A 138 43.04 -1.06 11.61
N ASN A 139 42.07 -0.54 10.84
CA ASN A 139 42.21 -0.05 9.47
C ASN A 139 42.59 -1.11 8.42
N ARG A 140 42.60 -2.41 8.77
CA ARG A 140 42.78 -3.45 7.75
C ARG A 140 41.54 -3.54 6.87
N ARG A 141 41.76 -3.68 5.56
CA ARG A 141 40.69 -3.92 4.59
C ARG A 141 40.45 -5.41 4.47
N ARG A 142 39.21 -5.83 4.69
CA ARG A 142 38.79 -7.22 4.49
C ARG A 142 37.95 -7.34 3.23
N LEU A 143 38.35 -8.22 2.32
CA LEU A 143 37.61 -8.54 1.10
C LEU A 143 36.69 -9.74 1.35
N TRP A 144 35.39 -9.55 1.12
CA TRP A 144 34.37 -10.56 1.27
C TRP A 144 34.07 -11.21 -0.07
N LYS A 145 34.51 -12.47 -0.24
CA LYS A 145 34.30 -13.24 -1.48
C LYS A 145 33.09 -14.17 -1.40
N GLN A 146 32.92 -14.81 -0.24
CA GLN A 146 31.92 -15.87 -0.07
C GLN A 146 30.57 -15.33 0.38
N VAL A 147 30.57 -14.29 1.22
CA VAL A 147 29.34 -13.57 1.60
C VAL A 147 28.85 -12.74 0.43
N LYS A 148 27.54 -12.78 0.18
CA LYS A 148 26.86 -11.93 -0.79
C LYS A 148 25.98 -10.92 -0.05
N VAL A 149 25.84 -9.73 -0.65
CA VAL A 149 24.97 -8.67 -0.16
C VAL A 149 24.12 -8.11 -1.29
N LEU A 150 22.86 -7.78 -1.00
CA LEU A 150 21.93 -7.16 -1.92
C LEU A 150 21.15 -6.03 -1.22
N PRO A 151 20.85 -4.92 -1.93
CA PRO A 151 19.86 -3.98 -1.48
C PRO A 151 18.47 -4.53 -1.84
N LEU A 152 17.62 -4.79 -0.85
CA LEU A 152 16.29 -5.36 -1.07
C LEU A 152 15.20 -4.56 -0.35
N TRP A 153 14.04 -4.47 -0.99
CA TRP A 153 12.86 -3.77 -0.51
C TRP A 153 12.03 -4.62 0.44
N HIS A 154 11.41 -3.96 1.41
CA HIS A 154 10.43 -4.51 2.32
C HIS A 154 9.25 -3.54 2.44
N GLY A 155 8.07 -3.96 2.02
CA GLY A 155 6.83 -3.19 2.15
C GLY A 155 6.35 -3.21 3.60
N ALA A 156 5.91 -2.06 4.12
CA ALA A 156 5.44 -1.94 5.50
C ALA A 156 4.46 -0.76 5.66
N ASN A 157 4.10 -0.45 6.90
CA ASN A 157 3.46 0.81 7.28
C ASN A 157 4.40 1.64 8.18
N GLU A 158 4.03 2.87 8.49
CA GLU A 158 4.82 3.79 9.33
C GLU A 158 5.21 3.17 10.68
N THR A 159 4.24 2.59 11.38
CA THR A 159 4.45 1.99 12.71
C THR A 159 5.45 0.84 12.66
N VAL A 160 5.34 -0.03 11.66
CA VAL A 160 6.26 -1.14 11.44
C VAL A 160 7.66 -0.63 11.05
N CYS A 161 7.74 0.40 10.20
CA CYS A 161 9.01 1.04 9.86
C CYS A 161 9.72 1.61 11.08
N HIS A 162 8.99 2.31 11.95
CA HIS A 162 9.52 2.81 13.23
C HIS A 162 10.08 1.68 14.09
N SER A 163 9.30 0.62 14.29
CA SER A 163 9.72 -0.54 15.09
C SER A 163 10.98 -1.21 14.54
N ILE A 164 11.06 -1.41 13.22
CA ILE A 164 12.23 -1.99 12.56
C ILE A 164 13.45 -1.06 12.63
N CYS A 165 13.26 0.25 12.44
CA CYS A 165 14.36 1.20 12.55
C CYS A 165 14.92 1.27 13.97
N GLU A 166 14.07 1.10 14.98
CA GLU A 166 14.46 1.12 16.39
C GLU A 166 15.14 -0.17 16.85
N SER A 167 14.56 -1.33 16.51
CA SER A 167 14.93 -2.63 17.08
C SER A 167 15.64 -3.57 16.10
N GLY A 168 15.71 -3.21 14.82
CA GLY A 168 16.00 -4.12 13.73
C GLY A 168 14.78 -4.96 13.37
N PHE A 169 14.93 -5.85 12.39
CA PHE A 169 13.91 -6.87 12.16
C PHE A 169 13.80 -7.77 13.39
N THR A 170 12.59 -8.22 13.71
CA THR A 170 12.33 -9.15 14.81
C THR A 170 11.54 -10.34 14.28
N SER A 171 11.80 -11.53 14.84
CA SER A 171 11.02 -12.72 14.55
C SER A 171 10.03 -12.92 15.68
N PHE A 172 8.73 -12.76 15.39
CA PHE A 172 7.67 -13.11 16.32
C PHE A 172 7.38 -14.61 16.23
N GLY A 173 6.93 -15.21 17.33
CA GLY A 173 6.45 -16.59 17.31
C GLY A 173 5.24 -16.70 16.40
N THR A 174 5.22 -17.69 15.52
CA THR A 174 4.08 -17.98 14.61
C THR A 174 2.91 -18.65 15.33
N HIS A 175 3.09 -19.08 16.58
CA HIS A 175 2.11 -19.81 17.35
C HIS A 175 1.99 -19.19 18.74
N ALA A 176 0.81 -18.68 19.07
CA ALA A 176 0.42 -18.39 20.44
C ALA A 176 -0.08 -19.70 21.10
N ILE A 177 0.30 -19.95 22.36
CA ILE A 177 -0.18 -21.12 23.11
C ILE A 177 -1.68 -20.96 23.41
N ASP A 178 -2.06 -19.74 23.77
CA ASP A 178 -3.43 -19.30 23.99
C ASP A 178 -3.60 -18.00 23.18
N ASN A 179 -4.70 -17.81 22.45
CA ASN A 179 -4.96 -16.53 21.77
C ASN A 179 -5.39 -15.48 22.81
N VAL A 180 -4.44 -14.96 23.58
CA VAL A 180 -4.71 -13.97 24.64
C VAL A 180 -4.77 -12.58 24.05
N LEU A 181 -5.67 -11.74 24.59
CA LEU A 181 -5.79 -10.35 24.22
C LEU A 181 -4.45 -9.62 24.43
N GLY A 182 -3.84 -9.14 23.34
CA GLY A 182 -2.54 -8.47 23.35
C GLY A 182 -1.41 -9.23 22.66
N ASP A 183 -1.64 -10.50 22.28
CA ASP A 183 -0.67 -11.22 21.47
C ASP A 183 -0.51 -10.52 20.11
N PRO A 184 0.74 -10.34 19.62
CA PRO A 184 0.97 -9.76 18.32
C PRO A 184 0.26 -10.63 17.27
N VAL A 185 -0.41 -9.98 16.31
CA VAL A 185 -1.00 -10.67 15.17
C VAL A 185 0.12 -11.49 14.53
N THR A 186 -0.05 -12.81 14.52
CA THR A 186 0.93 -13.73 13.96
C THR A 186 1.19 -13.33 12.51
N THR A 187 2.47 -13.21 12.14
CA THR A 187 2.86 -13.12 10.74
C THR A 187 2.30 -14.31 9.98
N ASP A 188 2.07 -14.18 8.67
CA ASP A 188 1.67 -15.32 7.84
C ASP A 188 2.64 -16.50 8.02
N ASP A 189 2.19 -17.72 7.68
CA ASP A 189 3.04 -18.91 7.78
C ASP A 189 4.33 -18.78 6.94
N GLY A 190 4.36 -17.88 5.96
CA GLY A 190 5.41 -17.73 4.98
C GLY A 190 5.48 -18.91 4.02
N PHE A 191 5.10 -18.72 2.75
CA PHE A 191 5.12 -19.80 1.73
C PHE A 191 6.52 -20.38 1.48
N PHE A 192 7.54 -19.56 1.66
CA PHE A 192 8.95 -19.89 1.45
C PHE A 192 9.70 -20.03 2.78
N GLY A 193 8.97 -20.20 3.89
CA GLY A 193 9.49 -20.32 5.23
C GLY A 193 9.11 -19.15 6.14
N SER A 194 9.13 -19.39 7.44
CA SER A 194 8.94 -18.40 8.50
C SER A 194 10.24 -17.63 8.71
N GLY A 195 10.38 -16.53 7.97
CA GLY A 195 11.52 -15.62 8.03
C GLY A 195 11.12 -14.22 7.57
N THR A 196 12.10 -13.34 7.39
CA THR A 196 11.84 -11.98 6.90
C THR A 196 11.90 -11.94 5.39
N TYR A 197 10.81 -11.46 4.76
CA TYR A 197 10.64 -11.40 3.32
C TYR A 197 11.15 -10.09 2.73
N PHE A 198 11.81 -10.20 1.58
CA PHE A 198 12.34 -9.08 0.81
C PHE A 198 12.18 -9.32 -0.69
N THR A 199 12.24 -8.25 -1.47
CA THR A 199 12.20 -8.33 -2.95
C THR A 199 13.17 -7.33 -3.60
N THR A 200 13.58 -7.60 -4.84
CA THR A 200 14.30 -6.64 -5.68
C THR A 200 13.38 -5.57 -6.28
N SER A 201 12.06 -5.80 -6.28
CA SER A 201 11.07 -4.96 -6.95
C SER A 201 10.41 -3.96 -5.99
N ALA A 202 10.65 -2.66 -6.20
CA ALA A 202 9.99 -1.61 -5.43
C ALA A 202 8.47 -1.67 -5.63
N GLY A 203 8.02 -1.93 -6.85
CA GLY A 203 6.61 -2.06 -7.18
C GLY A 203 5.95 -3.25 -6.50
N TYR A 204 6.65 -4.37 -6.39
CA TYR A 204 6.12 -5.53 -5.66
C TYR A 204 5.98 -5.24 -4.16
N ALA A 205 6.99 -4.63 -3.55
CA ALA A 205 6.92 -4.22 -2.14
C ALA A 205 5.83 -3.15 -1.90
N ALA A 206 5.76 -2.14 -2.76
CA ALA A 206 4.86 -1.00 -2.61
C ALA A 206 3.39 -1.35 -2.87
N ASP A 207 3.09 -2.00 -3.99
CA ASP A 207 1.72 -2.16 -4.48
C ASP A 207 0.91 -3.17 -3.66
N TYR A 208 1.57 -4.13 -3.00
CA TYR A 208 0.89 -5.23 -2.29
C TYR A 208 1.15 -5.29 -0.78
N TYR A 209 2.32 -4.82 -0.32
CA TYR A 209 2.75 -5.03 1.08
C TYR A 209 3.01 -3.73 1.83
N SER A 210 2.78 -2.58 1.20
CA SER A 210 3.02 -1.27 1.81
C SER A 210 1.73 -0.48 1.97
N ASP A 211 1.66 0.30 3.04
CA ASP A 211 0.63 1.31 3.28
C ASP A 211 1.25 2.71 3.22
N GLY A 212 1.93 3.00 2.12
CA GLY A 212 2.64 4.26 1.88
C GLY A 212 4.07 4.32 2.44
N HIS A 213 4.60 3.22 2.98
CA HIS A 213 5.93 3.18 3.59
C HIS A 213 6.71 1.93 3.18
N MET A 214 8.00 2.09 2.87
CA MET A 214 8.89 0.97 2.57
C MET A 214 10.23 1.15 3.26
N LEU A 215 10.91 0.02 3.47
CA LEU A 215 12.30 -0.02 3.88
C LEU A 215 13.16 -0.58 2.75
N LEU A 216 14.34 0.00 2.56
CA LEU A 216 15.42 -0.58 1.76
C LEU A 216 16.55 -0.97 2.70
N GLY A 217 16.85 -2.27 2.75
CA GLY A 217 17.88 -2.84 3.60
C GLY A 217 18.98 -3.51 2.80
N TRP A 218 20.18 -3.56 3.38
CA TRP A 218 21.25 -4.45 2.91
C TRP A 218 21.08 -5.82 3.54
N VAL A 219 20.90 -6.84 2.71
CA VAL A 219 20.64 -8.22 3.15
C VAL A 219 21.85 -9.09 2.81
N SER A 220 22.39 -9.78 3.81
CA SER A 220 23.56 -10.66 3.70
C SER A 220 23.20 -12.14 3.71
N MET A 221 23.83 -12.91 2.83
CA MET A 221 23.54 -14.34 2.67
C MET A 221 24.72 -15.11 2.08
N ARG A 222 24.66 -16.45 2.18
CA ARG A 222 25.44 -17.35 1.32
C ARG A 222 24.67 -17.59 0.02
N GLU A 223 25.12 -18.56 -0.77
CA GLU A 223 24.26 -19.15 -1.81
C GLU A 223 22.96 -19.66 -1.15
N PRO A 224 21.78 -19.11 -1.55
CA PRO A 224 20.51 -19.44 -0.93
C PRO A 224 20.03 -20.82 -1.38
N TYR A 225 19.02 -21.36 -0.71
CA TYR A 225 18.27 -22.47 -1.27
C TYR A 225 17.40 -21.96 -2.44
N PRO A 226 17.58 -22.46 -3.68
CA PRO A 226 16.84 -22.00 -4.84
C PRO A 226 15.46 -22.68 -4.88
N ILE A 227 14.41 -21.97 -4.54
CA ILE A 227 13.04 -22.47 -4.56
C ILE A 227 12.53 -22.53 -6.00
N VAL A 228 11.90 -23.64 -6.36
CA VAL A 228 11.37 -23.88 -7.70
C VAL A 228 9.90 -24.31 -7.66
N GLY A 229 9.14 -23.90 -8.67
CA GLY A 229 7.72 -24.24 -8.80
C GLY A 229 7.52 -25.59 -9.50
N ASP A 230 6.40 -26.24 -9.18
CA ASP A 230 5.85 -27.40 -9.89
C ASP A 230 4.32 -27.43 -9.74
N PRO A 231 3.59 -28.23 -10.54
CA PRO A 231 2.14 -28.32 -10.43
C PRO A 231 1.62 -28.72 -9.04
N ASN A 232 2.42 -29.45 -8.26
CA ASN A 232 2.06 -29.88 -6.90
C ASN A 232 2.59 -28.94 -5.81
N GLN A 233 3.35 -27.89 -6.16
CA GLN A 233 3.96 -26.93 -5.23
C GLN A 233 4.75 -27.63 -4.11
N GLU A 234 5.57 -28.62 -4.46
CA GLU A 234 6.30 -29.47 -3.48
C GLU A 234 7.20 -28.63 -2.56
N ASP A 235 7.97 -27.68 -3.11
CA ASP A 235 8.89 -26.86 -2.32
C ASP A 235 8.10 -25.99 -1.31
N MET A 236 7.02 -25.33 -1.76
CA MET A 236 6.17 -24.54 -0.86
C MET A 236 5.55 -25.39 0.25
N LYS A 237 5.04 -26.60 -0.05
CA LYS A 237 4.51 -27.51 0.96
C LYS A 237 5.56 -27.92 1.99
N VAL A 238 6.80 -28.11 1.54
CA VAL A 238 7.92 -28.49 2.41
C VAL A 238 8.34 -27.31 3.29
N LEU A 239 8.35 -26.08 2.77
CA LEU A 239 8.92 -24.91 3.44
C LEU A 239 7.93 -24.10 4.26
N ARG A 240 6.63 -24.12 3.92
CA ARG A 240 5.62 -23.28 4.55
C ARG A 240 5.59 -23.45 6.07
N GLY A 241 5.64 -22.34 6.80
CA GLY A 241 5.64 -22.33 8.28
C GLY A 241 6.96 -22.77 8.91
N LYS A 242 7.97 -23.16 8.12
CA LYS A 242 9.23 -23.72 8.63
C LYS A 242 10.36 -22.71 8.55
N ARG A 243 11.36 -22.89 9.41
CA ARG A 243 12.60 -22.09 9.37
C ARG A 243 13.45 -22.46 8.15
N SER A 244 14.72 -22.02 8.17
CA SER A 244 15.73 -22.36 7.16
C SER A 244 15.75 -23.84 6.78
N TYR A 245 15.80 -24.12 5.48
CA TYR A 245 15.95 -25.47 4.95
C TYR A 245 17.40 -25.95 5.10
N LYS A 246 17.60 -27.13 5.67
CA LYS A 246 18.92 -27.78 5.85
C LYS A 246 19.99 -26.81 6.37
N ASN A 247 21.08 -26.65 5.63
CA ASN A 247 22.24 -25.81 5.95
C ASN A 247 22.23 -24.46 5.21
N TYR A 248 21.11 -24.05 4.63
CA TYR A 248 20.99 -22.75 3.96
C TYR A 248 20.62 -21.66 4.97
N ASN A 249 21.13 -20.44 4.80
CA ASN A 249 20.80 -19.30 5.66
C ASN A 249 19.85 -18.29 5.00
N ALA A 250 19.43 -18.56 3.77
CA ALA A 250 18.46 -17.78 3.03
C ALA A 250 17.76 -18.67 2.00
N HIS A 251 16.55 -18.32 1.62
CA HIS A 251 15.87 -18.87 0.45
C HIS A 251 15.69 -17.79 -0.61
N TYR A 252 15.66 -18.21 -1.88
CA TYR A 252 15.45 -17.34 -3.01
C TYR A 252 14.45 -17.98 -3.98
N ALA A 253 13.40 -17.24 -4.34
CA ALA A 253 12.33 -17.69 -5.21
C ALA A 253 12.09 -16.65 -6.32
N PRO A 254 12.35 -16.98 -7.60
CA PRO A 254 11.78 -16.22 -8.71
C PRO A 254 10.29 -16.56 -8.80
N VAL A 255 9.43 -15.55 -8.76
CA VAL A 255 7.98 -15.72 -8.62
C VAL A 255 7.18 -15.10 -9.77
N VAL A 256 6.01 -15.66 -9.99
CA VAL A 256 5.02 -15.19 -10.97
C VAL A 256 3.63 -15.16 -10.31
N SER A 257 2.80 -14.18 -10.68
CA SER A 257 1.42 -14.12 -10.20
C SER A 257 0.66 -15.38 -10.62
N ILE A 258 -0.18 -15.91 -9.72
CA ILE A 258 -1.07 -17.03 -10.07
C ILE A 258 -2.13 -16.62 -11.11
N ASP A 259 -2.39 -15.32 -11.22
CA ASP A 259 -3.20 -14.72 -12.26
C ASP A 259 -2.47 -13.49 -12.84
N PRO A 260 -1.67 -13.66 -13.90
CA PRO A 260 -0.96 -12.55 -14.53
C PRO A 260 -1.89 -11.52 -15.20
N SER A 261 -3.17 -11.85 -15.40
CA SER A 261 -4.15 -10.93 -15.98
C SER A 261 -4.74 -9.98 -14.93
N ASP A 262 -4.79 -10.40 -13.68
CA ASP A 262 -5.13 -9.57 -12.54
C ASP A 262 -3.87 -8.89 -11.97
N LEU A 263 -3.67 -7.64 -12.36
CA LEU A 263 -2.55 -6.85 -11.87
C LEU A 263 -2.67 -6.56 -10.35
N ASP A 264 -3.84 -6.69 -9.73
CA ASP A 264 -4.01 -6.45 -8.29
C ASP A 264 -3.93 -7.73 -7.45
N ASN A 265 -3.67 -8.89 -8.06
CA ASN A 265 -3.49 -10.14 -7.35
C ASN A 265 -2.19 -10.14 -6.50
N PRO A 266 -2.25 -10.29 -5.17
CA PRO A 266 -1.08 -10.33 -4.31
C PRO A 266 -0.46 -11.74 -4.18
N ILE A 267 -1.00 -12.75 -4.85
CA ILE A 267 -0.57 -14.15 -4.69
C ILE A 267 0.42 -14.54 -5.78
N TYR A 268 1.65 -14.82 -5.35
CA TYR A 268 2.77 -15.18 -6.21
C TYR A 268 3.32 -16.54 -5.83
N TYR A 269 3.55 -17.39 -6.84
CA TYR A 269 4.15 -18.72 -6.66
C TYR A 269 5.51 -18.81 -7.35
N PRO A 270 6.39 -19.72 -6.89
CA PRO A 270 7.66 -19.98 -7.55
C PRO A 270 7.44 -20.37 -9.02
N CYS A 271 8.30 -19.86 -9.89
CA CYS A 271 8.22 -20.16 -11.32
C CYS A 271 8.41 -21.65 -11.58
N GLN A 272 7.51 -22.20 -12.40
CA GLN A 272 7.65 -23.51 -13.00
C GLN A 272 8.69 -23.48 -14.13
N GLU A 273 9.11 -24.65 -14.60
CA GLU A 273 10.07 -24.76 -15.69
C GLU A 273 9.56 -24.05 -16.95
N GLY A 274 10.40 -23.19 -17.54
CA GLY A 274 10.05 -22.40 -18.72
C GLY A 274 9.23 -21.14 -18.46
N GLN A 275 8.78 -20.88 -17.22
CA GLN A 275 8.11 -19.62 -16.90
C GLN A 275 9.11 -18.48 -16.71
N THR A 276 8.74 -17.29 -17.18
CA THR A 276 9.50 -16.06 -16.95
C THR A 276 9.04 -15.44 -15.63
N PRO A 277 9.94 -15.21 -14.66
CA PRO A 277 9.58 -14.54 -13.41
C PRO A 277 9.18 -13.09 -13.61
N THR A 278 8.16 -12.68 -12.86
CA THR A 278 7.75 -11.28 -12.75
C THR A 278 8.56 -10.57 -11.68
N TYR A 279 8.75 -11.21 -10.53
CA TYR A 279 9.47 -10.67 -9.38
C TYR A 279 10.39 -11.71 -8.75
N ASP A 280 11.12 -11.27 -7.73
CA ASP A 280 12.03 -12.08 -6.94
C ASP A 280 11.68 -11.93 -5.46
N GLU A 281 11.64 -13.04 -4.73
CA GLU A 281 11.46 -13.08 -3.29
C GLU A 281 12.67 -13.70 -2.60
N PHE A 282 13.02 -13.12 -1.46
CA PHE A 282 14.11 -13.54 -0.59
C PHE A 282 13.58 -13.72 0.82
N VAL A 283 13.97 -14.81 1.47
CA VAL A 283 13.67 -15.04 2.88
C VAL A 283 14.98 -15.23 3.64
N VAL A 284 15.18 -14.44 4.69
CA VAL A 284 16.31 -14.60 5.62
C VAL A 284 15.80 -14.96 7.02
N PHE A 285 16.61 -15.68 7.78
CA PHE A 285 16.17 -16.32 9.02
C PHE A 285 16.82 -15.73 10.27
N GLN A 286 17.81 -14.87 10.11
CA GLN A 286 18.44 -14.15 11.21
C GLN A 286 18.28 -12.66 10.97
N THR A 287 17.82 -11.96 11.99
CA THR A 287 17.57 -10.52 11.94
C THR A 287 18.85 -9.72 11.65
N ALA A 288 19.99 -10.20 12.16
CA ALA A 288 21.31 -9.63 11.92
C ALA A 288 21.82 -9.83 10.48
N GLN A 289 21.13 -10.62 9.63
CA GLN A 289 21.42 -10.65 8.19
C GLN A 289 21.01 -9.35 7.50
N VAL A 290 20.26 -8.46 8.15
CA VAL A 290 19.69 -7.26 7.55
C VAL A 290 20.21 -6.01 8.25
N LEU A 291 20.64 -5.03 7.45
CA LEU A 291 20.87 -3.66 7.87
C LEU A 291 19.86 -2.74 7.19
N THR A 292 18.83 -2.32 7.93
CA THR A 292 17.86 -1.32 7.46
C THR A 292 18.59 0.01 7.25
N ARG A 293 18.59 0.51 6.02
CA ARG A 293 19.40 1.68 5.66
C ARG A 293 18.60 2.86 5.17
N PHE A 294 17.50 2.63 4.46
CA PHE A 294 16.61 3.69 4.03
C PHE A 294 15.17 3.41 4.44
N TRP A 295 14.50 4.47 4.90
CA TRP A 295 13.06 4.54 5.00
C TRP A 295 12.57 5.41 3.85
N VAL A 296 11.69 4.85 3.02
CA VAL A 296 11.06 5.56 1.90
C VAL A 296 9.59 5.81 2.22
N GLU A 297 9.21 7.08 2.25
CA GLU A 297 7.81 7.53 2.33
C GLU A 297 7.30 7.67 0.89
N LEU A 298 6.13 7.08 0.64
CA LEU A 298 5.49 7.07 -0.66
C LEU A 298 4.29 8.00 -0.66
N GLU A 299 4.05 8.62 -1.79
CA GLU A 299 2.79 9.31 -2.07
C GLU A 299 2.06 8.56 -3.19
N VAL A 300 0.73 8.56 -3.14
CA VAL A 300 -0.06 7.99 -4.23
C VAL A 300 0.17 8.85 -5.46
N ASP A 301 0.60 8.22 -6.55
CA ASP A 301 0.91 8.88 -7.80
C ASP A 301 -0.29 9.73 -8.23
N LEU A 302 -0.06 11.02 -8.49
CA LEU A 302 -1.09 11.97 -8.94
C LEU A 302 -1.97 11.39 -10.07
N PRO A 303 -1.45 10.74 -11.13
CA PRO A 303 -2.28 10.09 -12.14
C PRO A 303 -3.25 9.01 -11.63
N ASN A 304 -2.97 8.37 -10.49
CA ASN A 304 -3.88 7.41 -9.85
C ASN A 304 -4.89 8.10 -8.91
N LEU A 305 -4.57 9.31 -8.43
CA LEU A 305 -5.52 10.17 -7.72
C LEU A 305 -6.40 10.99 -8.70
N MET A 306 -5.93 11.18 -9.94
CA MET A 306 -6.52 12.09 -10.91
C MET A 306 -7.33 11.34 -11.95
N VAL A 307 -8.65 11.44 -11.83
CA VAL A 307 -9.56 11.15 -12.94
C VAL A 307 -9.20 12.12 -14.07
N LEU A 308 -8.70 11.61 -15.19
CA LEU A 308 -8.42 12.45 -16.36
C LEU A 308 -9.72 13.10 -16.84
N SER A 309 -9.85 14.40 -16.64
CA SER A 309 -10.96 15.17 -17.18
C SER A 309 -10.87 15.18 -18.71
N GLN A 310 -11.99 14.91 -19.39
CA GLN A 310 -12.09 15.02 -20.85
C GLN A 310 -11.96 16.48 -21.34
N ALA A 311 -12.20 17.44 -20.45
CA ALA A 311 -12.09 18.86 -20.69
C ALA A 311 -11.55 19.52 -19.41
N PRO A 312 -10.23 19.64 -19.26
CA PRO A 312 -9.64 20.20 -18.05
C PRO A 312 -10.10 21.65 -17.88
N VAL A 313 -10.66 21.97 -16.72
CA VAL A 313 -11.13 23.33 -16.42
C VAL A 313 -10.12 24.13 -15.59
N CYS A 314 -9.19 23.47 -14.92
CA CYS A 314 -8.16 24.10 -14.09
C CYS A 314 -6.75 23.50 -14.29
N ILE A 315 -5.72 24.17 -13.74
CA ILE A 315 -4.31 23.76 -13.83
C ILE A 315 -4.09 22.35 -13.30
N GLN A 316 -4.74 21.97 -12.21
CA GLN A 316 -4.63 20.64 -11.61
C GLN A 316 -4.96 19.54 -12.63
N GLU A 317 -6.09 19.69 -13.34
CA GLU A 317 -6.54 18.73 -14.36
C GLU A 317 -5.61 18.72 -15.59
N LEU A 318 -5.06 19.88 -15.98
CA LEU A 318 -4.09 19.97 -17.07
C LEU A 318 -2.74 19.31 -16.72
N LEU A 319 -2.25 19.49 -15.50
CA LEU A 319 -1.04 18.85 -15.00
C LEU A 319 -1.13 17.31 -15.12
N SER A 320 -2.31 16.73 -14.84
CA SER A 320 -2.54 15.29 -15.00
C SER A 320 -2.26 14.80 -16.42
N HIS A 321 -2.70 15.57 -17.42
CA HIS A 321 -2.50 15.24 -18.84
C HIS A 321 -1.03 15.31 -19.23
N PHE A 322 -0.30 16.34 -18.78
CA PHE A 322 1.13 16.48 -19.05
C PHE A 322 1.96 15.36 -18.41
N ILE A 323 1.69 15.04 -17.14
CA ILE A 323 2.40 13.97 -16.44
C ILE A 323 2.17 12.63 -17.14
N LYS A 324 0.93 12.33 -17.54
CA LYS A 324 0.60 11.14 -18.32
C LYS A 324 1.35 11.10 -19.66
N LEU A 325 1.39 12.23 -20.37
CA LEU A 325 2.05 12.35 -21.66
C LEU A 325 3.57 12.15 -21.55
N LEU A 326 4.21 12.70 -20.53
CA LEU A 326 5.65 12.52 -20.26
C LEU A 326 6.02 11.08 -19.88
N GLY A 327 5.05 10.29 -19.41
CA GLY A 327 5.22 8.85 -19.20
C GLY A 327 5.13 8.00 -20.49
N HIS A 328 4.84 8.62 -21.63
CA HIS A 328 4.66 7.90 -22.89
C HIS A 328 6.00 7.59 -23.57
N LYS A 329 6.24 6.33 -23.94
CA LYS A 329 7.53 5.85 -24.50
C LYS A 329 7.98 6.60 -25.77
N SER A 330 7.04 7.02 -26.62
CA SER A 330 7.38 7.77 -27.83
C SER A 330 7.81 9.23 -27.54
N ILE A 331 7.36 9.80 -26.42
CA ILE A 331 7.79 11.11 -25.94
C ILE A 331 9.20 11.01 -25.32
N ASP A 332 9.50 9.93 -24.58
CA ASP A 332 10.84 9.65 -24.06
C ASP A 332 11.93 9.62 -25.16
N GLN A 333 11.56 9.14 -26.36
CA GLN A 333 12.48 9.04 -27.50
C GLN A 333 12.70 10.37 -28.22
N ASP A 334 11.76 11.32 -28.11
CA ASP A 334 11.85 12.65 -28.72
C ASP A 334 12.38 13.67 -27.70
N ILE A 335 13.71 13.76 -27.61
CA ILE A 335 14.41 14.62 -26.64
C ILE A 335 13.95 16.09 -26.73
N LYS A 336 13.69 16.59 -27.95
CA LYS A 336 13.30 17.99 -28.16
C LYS A 336 11.91 18.24 -27.60
N LEU A 337 10.94 17.40 -27.98
CA LEU A 337 9.57 17.49 -27.50
C LEU A 337 9.48 17.29 -25.98
N ARG A 338 10.21 16.30 -25.44
CA ARG A 338 10.28 16.06 -23.99
C ARG A 338 10.77 17.30 -23.25
N LYS A 339 11.85 17.93 -23.74
CA LYS A 339 12.40 19.14 -23.12
C LYS A 339 11.36 20.28 -23.12
N ALA A 340 10.66 20.49 -24.23
CA ALA A 340 9.61 21.49 -24.33
C ALA A 340 8.45 21.22 -23.35
N LEU A 341 7.99 19.97 -23.28
CA LEU A 341 6.94 19.54 -22.35
C LEU A 341 7.36 19.69 -20.88
N CYS A 342 8.61 19.37 -20.54
CA CYS A 342 9.14 19.60 -19.19
C CYS A 342 9.16 21.09 -18.83
N HIS A 343 9.58 21.95 -19.76
CA HIS A 343 9.55 23.39 -19.53
C HIS A 343 8.13 23.94 -19.33
N ALA A 344 7.18 23.46 -20.13
CA ALA A 344 5.76 23.78 -19.96
C ALA A 344 5.26 23.34 -18.58
N LEU A 345 5.65 22.14 -18.15
CA LEU A 345 5.31 21.59 -16.84
C LEU A 345 5.88 22.45 -15.70
N ASP A 346 7.14 22.90 -15.80
CA ASP A 346 7.76 23.82 -14.84
C ASP A 346 6.93 25.12 -14.71
N THR A 347 6.44 25.66 -15.83
CA THR A 347 5.57 26.84 -15.82
C THR A 347 4.21 26.56 -15.16
N LEU A 348 3.61 25.40 -15.45
CA LEU A 348 2.33 25.01 -14.85
C LEU A 348 2.46 24.80 -13.33
N PHE A 349 3.58 24.24 -12.85
CA PHE A 349 3.82 24.08 -11.41
C PHE A 349 3.96 25.40 -10.64
N LEU A 350 4.33 26.49 -11.32
CA LEU A 350 4.35 27.83 -10.74
C LEU A 350 2.97 28.50 -10.71
N THR A 351 1.95 27.88 -11.32
CA THR A 351 0.59 28.41 -11.39
C THR A 351 -0.27 27.76 -10.29
N PRO A 352 -1.13 28.51 -9.56
CA PRO A 352 -2.04 27.92 -8.58
C PRO A 352 -2.87 26.78 -9.17
N ILE A 353 -2.93 25.63 -8.48
CA ILE A 353 -3.51 24.39 -9.02
C ILE A 353 -5.01 24.52 -9.34
N ASP A 354 -5.73 25.36 -8.61
CA ASP A 354 -7.17 25.61 -8.75
C ASP A 354 -7.50 26.71 -9.76
N GLN A 355 -6.50 27.37 -10.33
CA GLN A 355 -6.71 28.43 -11.33
C GLN A 355 -7.38 27.87 -12.59
N GLU A 356 -8.42 28.55 -13.09
CA GLU A 356 -9.03 28.24 -14.38
C GLU A 356 -8.02 28.37 -15.53
N LEU A 357 -8.12 27.48 -16.51
CA LEU A 357 -7.24 27.53 -17.68
C LEU A 357 -7.50 28.80 -18.50
N ASN A 358 -6.42 29.53 -18.81
CA ASN A 358 -6.47 30.58 -19.82
C ASN A 358 -6.52 29.97 -21.24
N ASP A 359 -6.74 30.80 -22.25
CA ASP A 359 -6.93 30.31 -23.62
C ASP A 359 -5.66 29.65 -24.19
N GLU A 360 -4.47 30.11 -23.80
CA GLU A 360 -3.20 29.47 -24.19
C GLU A 360 -3.07 28.06 -23.59
N GLN A 361 -3.48 27.88 -22.33
CA GLN A 361 -3.45 26.60 -21.63
C GLN A 361 -4.51 25.64 -22.18
N LYS A 362 -5.69 26.14 -22.57
CA LYS A 362 -6.71 25.34 -23.27
C LYS A 362 -6.22 24.88 -24.65
N GLU A 363 -5.57 25.76 -25.40
CA GLU A 363 -4.98 25.39 -26.69
C GLU A 363 -3.84 24.37 -26.51
N LEU A 364 -3.01 24.57 -25.49
CA LEU A 364 -1.96 23.63 -25.11
C LEU A 364 -2.53 22.24 -24.75
N TYR A 365 -3.67 22.20 -24.05
CA TYR A 365 -4.40 20.95 -23.82
C TYR A 365 -4.87 20.29 -25.11
N HIS A 366 -5.49 21.04 -26.03
CA HIS A 366 -5.96 20.49 -27.30
C HIS A 366 -4.83 19.92 -28.16
N LEU A 367 -3.67 20.58 -28.18
CA LEU A 367 -2.47 20.08 -28.85
C LEU A 367 -1.96 18.79 -28.19
N THR A 368 -1.82 18.79 -26.86
CA THR A 368 -1.31 17.61 -26.13
C THR A 368 -2.24 16.39 -26.23
N ASN A 369 -3.57 16.58 -26.23
CA ASN A 369 -4.53 15.50 -26.37
C ASN A 369 -4.55 14.87 -27.78
N ARG A 370 -4.03 15.59 -28.79
CA ARG A 370 -3.88 15.10 -30.18
C ARG A 370 -2.47 14.63 -30.50
N LEU A 371 -1.52 14.78 -29.57
CA LEU A 371 -0.10 14.53 -29.82
C LEU A 371 0.21 13.05 -30.04
N ILE A 372 -0.54 12.15 -29.39
CA ILE A 372 -0.39 10.70 -29.57
C ILE A 372 -1.52 10.20 -30.46
N LYS A 373 -1.16 9.63 -31.61
CA LYS A 373 -2.11 9.01 -32.55
C LYS A 373 -2.67 7.70 -31.99
N SER A 374 -3.72 7.18 -32.64
CA SER A 374 -4.30 5.88 -32.31
C SER A 374 -3.36 4.68 -32.47
N ASP A 375 -2.27 4.83 -33.26
CA ASP A 375 -1.20 3.84 -33.42
C ASP A 375 -0.08 3.96 -32.37
N ASN A 376 -0.27 4.83 -31.36
CA ASN A 376 0.67 5.09 -30.27
C ASN A 376 1.98 5.78 -30.70
N HIS A 377 2.03 6.39 -31.88
CA HIS A 377 3.13 7.25 -32.33
C HIS A 377 2.83 8.74 -32.10
N VAL A 378 3.91 9.54 -31.98
CA VAL A 378 3.79 11.00 -31.93
C VAL A 378 3.33 11.52 -33.30
N ASP A 379 2.38 12.43 -33.31
CA ASP A 379 2.01 13.18 -34.51
C ASP A 379 3.03 14.29 -34.77
N ASP A 380 3.84 14.12 -35.82
CA ASP A 380 4.90 15.07 -36.19
C ASP A 380 4.37 16.50 -36.43
N SER A 381 3.17 16.64 -36.99
CA SER A 381 2.58 17.96 -37.25
C SER A 381 2.17 18.65 -35.94
N ILE A 382 1.57 17.88 -35.02
CA ILE A 382 1.22 18.39 -33.69
C ILE A 382 2.48 18.65 -32.86
N ARG A 383 3.48 17.77 -32.94
CA ARG A 383 4.79 17.96 -32.28
C ARG A 383 5.43 19.27 -32.68
N GLU A 384 5.54 19.55 -33.97
CA GLU A 384 6.17 20.78 -34.47
C GLU A 384 5.40 22.02 -33.99
N THR A 385 4.07 21.98 -34.10
CA THR A 385 3.19 23.05 -33.60
C THR A 385 3.39 23.28 -32.11
N LEU A 386 3.34 22.21 -31.31
CA LEU A 386 3.49 22.25 -29.86
C LEU A 386 4.86 22.76 -29.43
N THR A 387 5.94 22.29 -30.09
CA THR A 387 7.30 22.74 -29.80
C THR A 387 7.47 24.24 -30.09
N LEU A 388 6.94 24.72 -31.22
CA LEU A 388 6.98 26.14 -31.57
C LEU A 388 6.15 27.00 -30.61
N THR A 389 4.97 26.53 -30.20
CA THR A 389 4.13 27.23 -29.21
C THR A 389 4.87 27.38 -27.88
N LEU A 390 5.56 26.33 -27.43
CA LEU A 390 6.31 26.33 -26.17
C LEU A 390 7.62 27.13 -26.24
N GLU A 391 8.29 27.17 -27.39
CA GLU A 391 9.50 28.00 -27.58
C GLU A 391 9.16 29.51 -27.62
N LYS A 392 7.99 29.89 -28.16
CA LYS A 392 7.53 31.29 -28.21
C LYS A 392 7.20 31.86 -26.83
N SER A 393 6.66 31.05 -25.92
CA SER A 393 6.36 31.50 -24.56
C SER A 393 7.63 31.77 -23.75
N GLU A 394 8.72 31.05 -24.05
CA GLU A 394 10.04 31.21 -23.42
C GLU A 394 10.70 32.55 -23.83
N THR A 395 10.63 32.90 -25.11
CA THR A 395 11.24 34.13 -25.65
C THR A 395 10.55 35.40 -25.15
N THR A 396 9.28 35.32 -24.76
CA THR A 396 8.51 36.47 -24.26
C THR A 396 8.83 36.79 -22.78
N ARG A 397 9.47 35.86 -22.04
CA ARG A 397 9.80 36.04 -20.61
C ARG A 397 11.21 36.54 -20.33
N LEU A 398 12.12 36.46 -21.29
CA LEU A 398 13.48 36.96 -21.15
C LEU A 398 13.54 38.44 -21.51
N ASN A 399 13.15 39.29 -20.54
CA ASN A 399 13.37 40.73 -20.60
C ASN A 399 14.90 41.03 -20.51
N PRO A 400 15.52 41.82 -21.41
CA PRO A 400 16.99 41.94 -21.50
C PRO A 400 17.68 42.81 -20.43
N GLU A 401 16.97 43.37 -19.44
CA GLU A 401 17.50 44.42 -18.55
C GLU A 401 18.17 43.94 -17.24
N ALA A 402 18.72 42.73 -17.19
CA ALA A 402 19.40 42.23 -15.99
C ALA A 402 20.82 41.72 -16.28
N VAL A 403 21.70 42.62 -16.76
CA VAL A 403 23.16 42.39 -16.70
C VAL A 403 23.88 43.68 -16.31
N SER A 404 24.19 43.80 -15.02
CA SER A 404 25.42 44.42 -14.51
C SER A 404 25.31 44.47 -12.99
N VAL A 405 26.23 43.84 -12.27
CA VAL A 405 26.93 44.40 -11.10
C VAL A 405 27.99 43.39 -10.68
N SER A 406 29.24 43.75 -10.93
CA SER A 406 30.42 43.19 -10.28
C SER A 406 30.80 44.11 -9.13
N GLN A 407 30.41 43.77 -7.90
CA GLN A 407 30.92 44.42 -6.68
C GLN A 407 31.19 43.39 -5.58
N SER A 408 31.96 43.85 -4.60
CA SER A 408 33.01 43.16 -3.84
C SER A 408 32.59 41.94 -3.00
N VAL A 409 33.56 41.01 -2.82
CA VAL A 409 33.41 39.76 -2.04
C VAL A 409 33.08 40.00 -0.54
N GLU A 410 33.37 41.19 -0.01
CA GLU A 410 33.00 41.59 1.36
C GLU A 410 31.51 42.01 1.48
N GLU A 411 30.98 42.73 0.49
CA GLU A 411 29.55 43.07 0.42
C GLU A 411 28.69 41.82 0.18
N ILE A 412 29.18 40.86 -0.61
CA ILE A 412 28.50 39.59 -0.85
C ILE A 412 28.32 38.80 0.45
N ARG A 413 29.26 38.84 1.40
CA ARG A 413 29.12 38.12 2.69
C ARG A 413 28.11 38.78 3.63
N SER A 414 28.09 40.12 3.69
CA SER A 414 27.11 40.86 4.49
C SER A 414 25.69 40.73 3.90
N HIS A 415 25.57 40.83 2.57
CA HIS A 415 24.33 40.54 1.86
C HIS A 415 23.94 39.08 1.98
N HIS A 416 24.85 38.10 1.99
CA HIS A 416 24.45 36.70 2.14
C HIS A 416 23.80 36.42 3.50
N PHE A 417 24.24 37.12 4.54
CA PHE A 417 23.66 37.00 5.88
C PHE A 417 22.30 37.69 5.96
N SER A 418 22.17 38.94 5.48
CA SER A 418 20.87 39.64 5.47
C SER A 418 19.87 38.98 4.52
N PHE A 419 20.34 38.44 3.39
CA PHE A 419 19.54 37.69 2.43
C PHE A 419 19.06 36.37 3.01
N ARG A 420 19.87 35.68 3.85
CA ARG A 420 19.42 34.48 4.56
C ARG A 420 18.34 34.79 5.59
N GLU A 421 18.50 35.84 6.41
CA GLU A 421 17.46 36.24 7.36
C GLU A 421 16.18 36.71 6.65
N GLN A 422 16.32 37.45 5.55
CA GLN A 422 15.18 37.87 4.74
C GLN A 422 14.48 36.68 4.08
N GLN A 423 15.24 35.75 3.49
CA GLN A 423 14.70 34.53 2.89
C GLN A 423 14.06 33.62 3.95
N GLU A 424 14.57 33.57 5.17
CA GLU A 424 13.96 32.84 6.28
C GLU A 424 12.64 33.50 6.72
N ARG A 425 12.57 34.84 6.79
CA ARG A 425 11.31 35.56 7.04
C ARG A 425 10.29 35.35 5.93
N GLU A 426 10.72 35.39 4.67
CA GLU A 426 9.87 35.13 3.51
C GLU A 426 9.37 33.68 3.51
N ASN A 427 10.23 32.72 3.86
CA ASN A 427 9.84 31.31 4.01
C ASN A 427 8.83 31.10 5.16
N ILE A 428 9.01 31.78 6.31
CA ILE A 428 8.06 31.73 7.43
C ILE A 428 6.72 32.35 7.02
N GLN A 429 6.74 33.50 6.34
CA GLN A 429 5.54 34.17 5.86
C GLN A 429 4.81 33.32 4.82
N MET A 430 5.54 32.71 3.89
CA MET A 430 4.98 31.77 2.92
C MET A 430 4.37 30.54 3.61
N ALA A 431 5.02 29.99 4.63
CA ALA A 431 4.47 28.88 5.41
C ALA A 431 3.18 29.25 6.17
N LEU A 432 3.08 30.50 6.66
CA LEU A 432 1.87 31.04 7.29
C LEU A 432 0.72 31.21 6.30
N GLU A 433 0.97 31.80 5.13
CA GLU A 433 -0.02 31.92 4.05
C GLU A 433 -0.47 30.54 3.55
N LEU A 434 0.45 29.58 3.42
CA LEU A 434 0.13 28.22 3.01
C LEU A 434 -0.76 27.50 4.03
N LYS A 435 -0.52 27.70 5.34
CA LYS A 435 -1.42 27.23 6.40
C LYS A 435 -2.81 27.87 6.35
N LYS A 436 -2.88 29.16 6.02
CA LYS A 436 -4.15 29.89 5.89
C LYS A 436 -4.96 29.36 4.69
N LEU A 437 -4.31 29.18 3.54
CA LEU A 437 -4.92 28.56 2.35
C LEU A 437 -5.40 27.14 2.63
N GLN A 438 -4.61 26.33 3.36
CA GLN A 438 -5.05 24.99 3.79
C GLN A 438 -6.34 25.04 4.62
N LEU A 439 -6.47 26.02 5.52
CA LEU A 439 -7.69 26.20 6.32
C LEU A 439 -8.89 26.62 5.46
N GLU A 440 -8.68 27.49 4.48
CA GLU A 440 -9.71 27.92 3.52
C GLU A 440 -10.14 26.77 2.61
N ILE A 441 -9.22 25.93 2.13
CA ILE A 441 -9.51 24.70 1.38
C ILE A 441 -10.39 23.76 2.21
N VAL A 442 -10.08 23.56 3.49
CA VAL A 442 -10.91 22.73 4.39
C VAL A 442 -12.33 23.32 4.53
N HIS A 443 -12.47 24.64 4.61
CA HIS A 443 -13.78 25.30 4.64
C HIS A 443 -14.54 25.16 3.31
N MET A 444 -13.87 25.34 2.17
CA MET A 444 -14.47 25.15 0.85
C MET A 444 -14.88 23.71 0.60
N GLN A 445 -14.06 22.73 1.00
CA GLN A 445 -14.41 21.31 0.94
C GLN A 445 -15.66 21.00 1.77
N LYS A 446 -15.79 21.58 2.98
CA LYS A 446 -17.02 21.48 3.78
C LYS A 446 -18.23 22.09 3.08
N ALA A 447 -18.07 23.24 2.41
CA ALA A 447 -19.15 23.90 1.69
C ALA A 447 -19.57 23.15 0.41
N ILE A 448 -18.62 22.67 -0.40
CA ILE A 448 -18.87 21.84 -1.59
C ILE A 448 -19.53 20.52 -1.18
N HIS A 449 -19.06 19.91 -0.10
CA HIS A 449 -19.67 18.70 0.45
C HIS A 449 -21.13 18.96 0.88
N ALA A 450 -21.42 20.10 1.51
CA ALA A 450 -22.79 20.49 1.83
C ALA A 450 -23.67 20.71 0.59
N LEU A 451 -23.12 21.22 -0.52
CA LEU A 451 -23.84 21.47 -1.77
C LEU A 451 -24.05 20.23 -2.64
N THR A 452 -23.20 19.22 -2.50
CA THR A 452 -23.22 17.99 -3.34
C THR A 452 -23.81 16.78 -2.62
N HIS A 453 -24.22 16.94 -1.36
CA HIS A 453 -24.74 15.84 -0.55
C HIS A 453 -26.06 15.32 -1.11
N VAL A 454 -26.01 14.08 -1.60
CA VAL A 454 -27.21 13.29 -1.86
C VAL A 454 -27.89 13.12 -0.51
N THR A 455 -29.14 13.56 -0.40
CA THR A 455 -29.91 13.41 0.82
C THR A 455 -29.95 11.94 1.23
N THR A 456 -29.47 11.66 2.45
CA THR A 456 -29.47 10.30 3.00
C THR A 456 -30.90 9.74 2.96
N PRO A 457 -31.14 8.60 2.30
CA PRO A 457 -32.48 8.05 2.17
C PRO A 457 -33.10 7.81 3.55
N SER A 458 -34.39 8.12 3.74
CA SER A 458 -35.08 7.96 5.03
C SER A 458 -35.09 6.53 5.60
N MET A 459 -34.83 5.53 4.75
CA MET A 459 -34.68 4.14 5.17
C MET A 459 -33.31 3.84 5.80
N ALA A 460 -32.30 4.67 5.56
CA ALA A 460 -30.93 4.48 6.02
C ALA A 460 -30.85 4.63 7.54
N PHE A 461 -29.81 4.06 8.13
CA PHE A 461 -29.35 4.40 9.48
C PHE A 461 -27.99 5.08 9.29
N GLY A 462 -28.02 6.41 9.18
CA GLY A 462 -26.88 7.25 8.82
C GLY A 462 -26.28 7.95 10.04
N LYS A 463 -25.45 8.95 9.77
CA LYS A 463 -24.77 9.75 10.82
C LYS A 463 -25.75 10.34 11.83
N ALA A 464 -26.88 10.89 11.37
CA ALA A 464 -27.88 11.50 12.26
C ALA A 464 -28.48 10.48 13.26
N GLU A 465 -28.78 9.25 12.81
CA GLU A 465 -29.23 8.19 13.71
C GLU A 465 -28.12 7.74 14.68
N TRP A 466 -26.88 7.62 14.21
CA TRP A 466 -25.74 7.30 15.06
C TRP A 466 -25.53 8.34 16.18
N GLU A 467 -25.56 9.63 15.84
CA GLU A 467 -25.47 10.73 16.81
C GLU A 467 -26.64 10.71 17.80
N LYS A 468 -27.85 10.44 17.30
CA LYS A 468 -29.04 10.33 18.15
C LYS A 468 -28.90 9.20 19.17
N TYR A 469 -28.43 8.03 18.78
CA TYR A 469 -28.47 6.84 19.63
C TYR A 469 -27.16 6.53 20.36
N PHE A 470 -26.00 6.94 19.86
CA PHE A 470 -24.70 6.48 20.36
C PHE A 470 -23.65 7.58 20.49
N GLY A 471 -23.41 8.40 19.46
CA GLY A 471 -22.36 9.44 19.47
C GLY A 471 -21.91 9.87 18.08
N ASP A 472 -20.93 10.77 17.99
CA ASP A 472 -20.40 11.26 16.71
C ASP A 472 -19.54 10.20 16.02
N VAL A 473 -19.86 9.90 14.77
CA VAL A 473 -19.17 8.90 13.95
C VAL A 473 -18.03 9.47 13.09
N GLY A 474 -17.76 10.78 13.23
CA GLY A 474 -16.79 11.49 12.41
C GLY A 474 -17.35 11.80 11.02
N ILE A 475 -16.53 11.66 9.98
CA ILE A 475 -16.93 11.99 8.60
C ILE A 475 -17.78 10.85 8.03
N GLU A 476 -18.99 11.19 7.61
CA GLU A 476 -19.90 10.27 6.90
C GLU A 476 -19.45 10.15 5.43
N PRO A 477 -19.16 8.94 4.93
CA PRO A 477 -18.84 8.72 3.52
C PRO A 477 -20.00 9.14 2.62
N SER A 478 -19.71 9.68 1.44
CA SER A 478 -20.75 10.02 0.47
C SER A 478 -21.39 8.77 -0.12
N LEU A 479 -22.72 8.75 -0.21
CA LEU A 479 -23.43 7.71 -0.96
C LEU A 479 -23.21 7.90 -2.47
N PRO A 480 -23.25 6.81 -3.27
CA PRO A 480 -23.23 6.93 -4.73
C PRO A 480 -24.37 7.81 -5.25
N LYS A 481 -24.09 8.63 -6.27
CA LYS A 481 -25.09 9.55 -6.87
C LYS A 481 -26.37 8.86 -7.32
N ASN A 482 -26.28 7.57 -7.72
CA ASN A 482 -27.40 6.75 -8.18
C ASN A 482 -28.09 5.96 -7.05
N ILE A 483 -27.81 6.21 -5.77
CA ILE A 483 -28.37 5.41 -4.66
C ILE A 483 -29.89 5.38 -4.67
N ASN A 484 -30.55 6.52 -4.94
CA ASN A 484 -32.02 6.59 -4.99
C ASN A 484 -32.58 5.77 -6.16
N THR A 485 -31.91 5.76 -7.31
CA THR A 485 -32.28 4.92 -8.45
C THR A 485 -32.11 3.44 -8.10
N LEU A 486 -30.99 3.06 -7.47
CA LEU A 486 -30.71 1.70 -7.04
C LEU A 486 -31.77 1.21 -6.04
N LEU A 487 -32.05 1.98 -4.98
CA LEU A 487 -33.04 1.63 -3.96
C LEU A 487 -34.45 1.45 -4.52
N ASN A 488 -34.80 2.21 -5.57
CA ASN A 488 -36.11 2.12 -6.23
C ASN A 488 -36.19 1.06 -7.34
N SER A 489 -35.07 0.46 -7.73
CA SER A 489 -35.02 -0.57 -8.76
C SER A 489 -35.64 -1.89 -8.28
N PRO A 490 -36.14 -2.74 -9.21
CA PRO A 490 -36.58 -4.09 -8.88
C PRO A 490 -35.46 -4.91 -8.23
N CYS A 491 -35.77 -5.63 -7.17
CA CYS A 491 -34.83 -6.49 -6.48
C CYS A 491 -34.52 -7.75 -7.34
N PRO A 492 -33.25 -8.05 -7.62
CA PRO A 492 -32.91 -9.23 -8.42
C PRO A 492 -33.06 -10.57 -7.68
N ILE A 493 -33.20 -10.53 -6.34
CA ILE A 493 -33.27 -11.73 -5.49
C ILE A 493 -34.73 -12.08 -5.15
N TRP A 494 -35.55 -11.07 -4.85
CA TRP A 494 -36.96 -11.25 -4.47
C TRP A 494 -37.87 -10.59 -5.51
N PRO A 495 -38.52 -11.38 -6.39
CA PRO A 495 -39.46 -10.87 -7.38
C PRO A 495 -40.54 -10.00 -6.74
N ASN A 496 -40.98 -8.96 -7.46
CA ASN A 496 -42.01 -8.01 -7.03
C ASN A 496 -41.65 -7.13 -5.82
N LYS A 497 -40.40 -7.12 -5.38
CA LYS A 497 -39.90 -6.18 -4.36
C LYS A 497 -38.93 -5.18 -4.97
N LYS A 498 -38.84 -3.99 -4.41
CA LYS A 498 -37.71 -3.07 -4.67
C LYS A 498 -36.52 -3.43 -3.79
N ILE A 499 -35.35 -2.90 -4.13
CA ILE A 499 -34.17 -3.01 -3.25
C ILE A 499 -34.47 -2.38 -1.87
N SER A 500 -35.13 -1.23 -1.80
CA SER A 500 -35.53 -0.60 -0.52
C SER A 500 -36.44 -1.48 0.37
N ASP A 501 -37.30 -2.28 -0.26
CA ASP A 501 -38.20 -3.22 0.43
C ASP A 501 -37.46 -4.42 1.01
N SER A 502 -36.32 -4.78 0.42
CA SER A 502 -35.60 -6.02 0.70
C SER A 502 -34.22 -5.85 1.32
N PHE A 503 -33.67 -4.65 1.31
CA PHE A 503 -32.36 -4.31 1.85
C PHE A 503 -32.44 -3.24 2.95
N MET A 504 -31.43 -3.20 3.81
CA MET A 504 -31.21 -2.15 4.79
C MET A 504 -29.92 -1.42 4.45
N LEU A 505 -29.98 -0.09 4.44
CA LEU A 505 -28.83 0.77 4.23
C LEU A 505 -28.32 1.25 5.60
N THR A 506 -27.08 0.98 5.93
CA THR A 506 -26.52 1.27 7.26
C THR A 506 -25.11 1.84 7.12
N LEU A 507 -24.84 2.95 7.79
CA LEU A 507 -23.50 3.48 7.94
C LEU A 507 -22.74 2.58 8.93
N ILE A 508 -21.60 2.06 8.51
CA ILE A 508 -20.66 1.29 9.32
C ILE A 508 -19.52 2.22 9.71
N PRO A 509 -19.50 2.79 10.93
CA PRO A 509 -18.50 3.78 11.29
C PRO A 509 -17.19 3.13 11.76
N LYS A 510 -16.04 3.75 11.44
CA LYS A 510 -14.73 3.36 11.99
C LYS A 510 -14.60 3.70 13.47
N THR A 511 -15.16 4.84 13.87
CA THR A 511 -15.05 5.40 15.22
C THR A 511 -16.39 5.93 15.70
N ILE A 512 -16.58 5.95 17.02
CA ILE A 512 -17.65 6.68 17.70
C ILE A 512 -16.99 7.49 18.82
N ASP A 513 -17.25 8.80 18.83
CA ASP A 513 -16.64 9.78 19.73
C ASP A 513 -15.09 9.70 19.69
N GLY A 514 -14.52 9.57 18.49
CA GLY A 514 -13.07 9.48 18.24
C GLY A 514 -12.43 8.12 18.57
N GLU A 515 -13.10 7.28 19.33
CA GLU A 515 -12.62 5.94 19.68
C GLU A 515 -13.07 4.90 18.64
N LYS A 516 -12.23 3.90 18.39
CA LYS A 516 -12.48 2.83 17.42
C LYS A 516 -13.76 2.04 17.75
N LEU A 517 -14.58 1.74 16.75
CA LEU A 517 -15.76 0.88 16.94
C LEU A 517 -15.37 -0.59 16.72
N THR A 518 -15.24 -1.33 17.81
CA THR A 518 -15.07 -2.79 17.82
C THR A 518 -16.40 -3.48 18.09
N LEU A 519 -16.51 -4.79 17.86
CA LEU A 519 -17.69 -5.56 18.27
C LEU A 519 -17.91 -5.51 19.77
N GLU A 520 -16.86 -5.57 20.60
CA GLU A 520 -17.02 -5.42 22.05
C GLU A 520 -17.68 -4.09 22.42
N ARG A 521 -17.15 -2.98 21.90
CA ARG A 521 -17.67 -1.64 22.17
C ARG A 521 -19.08 -1.44 21.62
N LEU A 522 -19.38 -2.01 20.45
CA LEU A 522 -20.74 -2.02 19.92
C LEU A 522 -21.71 -2.70 20.90
N GLY A 523 -21.29 -3.81 21.53
CA GLY A 523 -22.08 -4.53 22.52
C GLY A 523 -22.41 -3.75 23.77
N GLU A 524 -21.51 -2.88 24.20
CA GLU A 524 -21.74 -1.95 25.31
C GLU A 524 -22.73 -0.86 24.92
N LEU A 525 -22.56 -0.28 23.72
CA LEU A 525 -23.39 0.81 23.22
C LEU A 525 -24.86 0.39 23.06
N ILE A 526 -25.12 -0.76 22.45
CA ILE A 526 -26.49 -1.24 22.19
C ILE A 526 -27.26 -1.65 23.46
N LYS A 527 -26.60 -1.81 24.60
CA LYS A 527 -27.28 -2.07 25.88
C LYS A 527 -27.89 -0.80 26.45
N ASN A 528 -27.32 0.36 26.11
CA ASN A 528 -27.75 1.66 26.63
C ASN A 528 -27.82 2.73 25.53
N PRO A 529 -28.62 2.53 24.47
CA PRO A 529 -28.80 3.55 23.45
C PRO A 529 -29.41 4.82 24.03
N LYS A 530 -28.91 5.98 23.60
CA LYS A 530 -29.41 7.31 23.95
C LYS A 530 -30.78 7.56 23.32
N ASN A 531 -31.49 8.60 23.80
CA ASN A 531 -32.67 9.20 23.16
C ASN A 531 -33.78 8.22 22.72
N GLY A 532 -34.09 7.24 23.57
CA GLY A 532 -35.22 6.32 23.37
C GLY A 532 -35.00 5.24 22.32
N GLY A 533 -33.74 4.91 22.00
CA GLY A 533 -33.44 3.70 21.23
C GLY A 533 -33.81 2.43 22.02
N TYR A 534 -34.11 1.35 21.31
CA TYR A 534 -34.41 0.07 21.97
C TYR A 534 -33.12 -0.59 22.46
N ALA A 535 -33.00 -0.68 23.78
CA ALA A 535 -31.90 -1.37 24.46
C ALA A 535 -31.97 -2.88 24.23
N THR A 536 -30.82 -3.49 24.06
CA THR A 536 -30.67 -4.94 24.06
C THR A 536 -30.48 -5.48 25.48
N GLN A 537 -30.93 -6.71 25.76
CA GLN A 537 -30.81 -7.34 27.09
C GLN A 537 -29.72 -8.42 27.14
N TYR A 538 -28.66 -8.26 26.35
CA TYR A 538 -27.70 -9.32 26.14
C TYR A 538 -26.88 -9.62 27.40
N GLN A 539 -26.78 -10.88 27.78
CA GLN A 539 -25.82 -11.32 28.80
C GLN A 539 -24.39 -11.35 28.24
N ARG A 540 -24.21 -11.72 26.97
CA ARG A 540 -22.92 -11.75 26.23
C ARG A 540 -23.16 -11.38 24.76
N PHE A 541 -22.24 -10.62 24.14
CA PHE A 541 -22.45 -10.02 22.80
C PHE A 541 -21.53 -10.53 21.68
N ALA A 542 -20.43 -11.21 22.00
CA ALA A 542 -19.55 -11.80 20.99
C ALA A 542 -18.69 -12.87 21.63
N LEU A 543 -18.15 -13.79 20.82
CA LEU A 543 -17.04 -14.64 21.27
C LEU A 543 -15.79 -13.76 21.50
N PRO A 544 -14.96 -14.03 22.52
CA PRO A 544 -13.75 -13.25 22.80
C PRO A 544 -12.84 -13.05 21.58
N MET A 545 -12.76 -14.07 20.70
CA MET A 545 -11.96 -14.01 19.47
C MET A 545 -12.43 -12.99 18.43
N TYR A 546 -13.67 -12.50 18.53
CA TYR A 546 -14.24 -11.51 17.60
C TYR A 546 -14.37 -10.12 18.22
N SER A 547 -14.10 -9.97 19.53
CA SER A 547 -14.24 -8.71 20.27
C SER A 547 -13.58 -7.51 19.58
N GLN A 548 -12.40 -7.70 19.01
CA GLN A 548 -11.58 -6.64 18.41
C GLN A 548 -11.84 -6.39 16.91
N ILE A 549 -12.76 -7.13 16.29
CA ILE A 549 -13.13 -6.89 14.89
C ILE A 549 -13.77 -5.51 14.79
N CYS A 550 -13.33 -4.76 13.78
CA CYS A 550 -13.68 -3.37 13.52
C CYS A 550 -13.68 -3.10 12.01
N ALA A 551 -14.35 -2.04 11.57
CA ALA A 551 -14.19 -1.55 10.21
C ALA A 551 -12.85 -0.78 10.06
N ASN A 552 -12.12 -1.01 8.95
CA ASN A 552 -10.88 -0.29 8.66
C ASN A 552 -11.12 1.19 8.29
N ARG A 553 -12.30 1.46 7.73
CA ARG A 553 -12.80 2.80 7.36
C ARG A 553 -14.31 2.87 7.55
N SER A 554 -14.84 4.09 7.74
CA SER A 554 -16.28 4.32 7.68
C SER A 554 -16.75 4.06 6.25
N HIS A 555 -17.85 3.33 6.08
CA HIS A 555 -18.41 2.99 4.77
C HIS A 555 -19.92 2.70 4.88
N TRP A 556 -20.63 2.68 3.75
CA TRP A 556 -22.04 2.29 3.74
C TRP A 556 -22.21 0.82 3.38
N ALA A 557 -23.07 0.11 4.12
CA ALA A 557 -23.48 -1.26 3.83
C ALA A 557 -24.96 -1.30 3.43
N LEU A 558 -25.24 -1.76 2.21
CA LEU A 558 -26.60 -2.08 1.75
C LEU A 558 -26.79 -3.60 1.81
N MET A 559 -27.26 -4.09 2.95
CA MET A 559 -27.36 -5.51 3.26
C MET A 559 -28.79 -6.04 3.09
N SER A 560 -28.96 -7.27 2.61
CA SER A 560 -30.27 -7.89 2.52
C SER A 560 -30.90 -8.15 3.89
N LYS A 561 -32.23 -7.98 3.97
CA LYS A 561 -33.02 -8.23 5.20
C LYS A 561 -33.19 -9.71 5.51
N TRP A 562 -32.98 -10.57 4.52
CA TRP A 562 -33.15 -12.02 4.60
C TRP A 562 -31.99 -12.72 3.90
N ASN A 563 -31.78 -13.98 4.24
CA ASN A 563 -30.90 -14.87 3.51
C ASN A 563 -31.42 -15.07 2.07
N ILE A 564 -30.49 -15.24 1.12
CA ILE A 564 -30.82 -15.54 -0.28
C ILE A 564 -31.60 -16.87 -0.31
N PRO A 565 -32.68 -16.98 -1.11
CA PRO A 565 -33.37 -18.25 -1.30
C PRO A 565 -32.40 -19.39 -1.65
N TYR A 566 -32.64 -20.58 -1.09
CA TYR A 566 -31.83 -21.79 -1.28
C TYR A 566 -30.40 -21.76 -0.69
N SER A 567 -30.02 -20.69 0.01
CA SER A 567 -28.72 -20.65 0.70
C SER A 567 -28.73 -21.36 2.05
N SER A 568 -29.87 -21.43 2.74
CA SER A 568 -29.99 -21.90 4.13
C SER A 568 -29.59 -23.36 4.39
N ASP A 569 -29.56 -24.18 3.33
CA ASP A 569 -29.22 -25.61 3.40
C ASP A 569 -27.91 -25.92 2.64
N ALA A 570 -27.24 -24.88 2.14
CA ALA A 570 -26.01 -25.01 1.37
C ALA A 570 -24.78 -24.95 2.29
N ILE A 571 -23.75 -25.74 1.97
CA ILE A 571 -22.42 -25.61 2.60
C ILE A 571 -21.80 -24.24 2.26
N PRO A 572 -20.85 -23.71 3.06
CA PRO A 572 -20.32 -22.36 2.88
C PRO A 572 -19.82 -22.11 1.47
N GLU A 573 -19.05 -23.03 0.90
CA GLU A 573 -18.49 -22.93 -0.46
C GLU A 573 -19.61 -22.72 -1.49
N ARG A 574 -20.72 -23.44 -1.32
CA ARG A 574 -21.89 -23.31 -2.19
C ARG A 574 -22.63 -21.99 -1.96
N GLN A 575 -22.61 -21.43 -0.75
CA GLN A 575 -23.17 -20.11 -0.49
C GLN A 575 -22.37 -19.00 -1.18
N PHE A 576 -21.03 -19.07 -1.16
CA PHE A 576 -20.18 -18.17 -1.94
C PHE A 576 -20.46 -18.28 -3.44
N ASP A 577 -20.64 -19.50 -3.96
CA ASP A 577 -21.03 -19.72 -5.36
C ASP A 577 -22.36 -19.05 -5.73
N ILE A 578 -23.37 -19.12 -4.84
CA ILE A 578 -24.67 -18.48 -5.05
C ILE A 578 -24.50 -16.96 -5.16
N VAL A 579 -23.70 -16.35 -4.28
CA VAL A 579 -23.40 -14.91 -4.36
C VAL A 579 -22.65 -14.57 -5.65
N ASN A 580 -21.64 -15.34 -6.03
CA ASN A 580 -20.90 -15.14 -7.28
C ASN A 580 -21.79 -15.25 -8.53
N GLN A 581 -22.75 -16.20 -8.54
CA GLN A 581 -23.73 -16.29 -9.61
C GLN A 581 -24.66 -15.08 -9.65
N LEU A 582 -25.06 -14.55 -8.49
CA LEU A 582 -25.87 -13.34 -8.41
C LEU A 582 -25.10 -12.13 -8.95
N VAL A 583 -23.82 -11.98 -8.64
CA VAL A 583 -22.94 -10.94 -9.20
C VAL A 583 -22.94 -11.01 -10.72
N ARG A 584 -22.67 -12.19 -11.30
CA ARG A 584 -22.66 -12.39 -12.75
C ARG A 584 -24.01 -12.08 -13.41
N LYS A 585 -25.12 -12.44 -12.75
CA LYS A 585 -26.47 -12.24 -13.28
C LYS A 585 -26.90 -10.77 -13.26
N THR A 586 -26.48 -10.03 -12.24
CA THR A 586 -27.02 -8.69 -11.96
C THR A 586 -26.06 -7.56 -12.31
N ASN A 587 -24.78 -7.88 -12.50
CA ASN A 587 -23.69 -6.91 -12.60
C ASN A 587 -23.61 -5.96 -11.40
N LEU A 588 -24.18 -6.35 -10.25
CA LEU A 588 -24.01 -5.67 -8.98
C LEU A 588 -22.91 -6.39 -8.20
N ALA A 589 -22.00 -5.63 -7.59
CA ALA A 589 -20.86 -6.15 -6.85
C ALA A 589 -21.25 -6.72 -5.48
N PHE A 590 -22.27 -7.58 -5.43
CA PHE A 590 -22.71 -8.25 -4.21
C PHE A 590 -21.58 -9.08 -3.60
N GLN A 591 -21.52 -9.08 -2.27
CA GLN A 591 -20.57 -9.87 -1.51
C GLN A 591 -21.28 -10.57 -0.36
N VAL A 592 -20.68 -11.65 0.16
CA VAL A 592 -20.99 -12.16 1.50
C VAL A 592 -20.59 -11.04 2.50
N PRO A 593 -21.37 -10.71 3.52
CA PRO A 593 -21.04 -9.60 4.42
C PRO A 593 -19.84 -9.90 5.30
N HIS A 594 -19.08 -8.87 5.66
CA HIS A 594 -18.17 -8.96 6.79
C HIS A 594 -18.95 -9.08 8.10
N LEU A 595 -18.32 -9.66 9.11
CA LEU A 595 -18.93 -9.89 10.42
C LEU A 595 -19.41 -8.59 11.05
N ILE A 596 -18.60 -7.53 10.97
CA ILE A 596 -18.93 -6.21 11.53
C ILE A 596 -20.11 -5.57 10.79
N ASP A 597 -20.16 -5.68 9.46
CA ASP A 597 -21.23 -5.14 8.62
C ASP A 597 -22.56 -5.82 8.95
N ALA A 598 -22.57 -7.16 8.97
CA ALA A 598 -23.76 -7.93 9.30
C ALA A 598 -24.26 -7.62 10.71
N THR A 599 -23.36 -7.60 11.68
CA THR A 599 -23.70 -7.34 13.09
C THR A 599 -24.34 -5.96 13.25
N ILE A 600 -23.68 -4.91 12.74
CA ILE A 600 -24.17 -3.54 12.86
C ILE A 600 -25.49 -3.36 12.12
N SER A 601 -25.62 -3.83 10.87
CA SER A 601 -26.86 -3.69 10.10
C SER A 601 -28.06 -4.32 10.81
N ILE A 602 -27.90 -5.52 11.39
CA ILE A 602 -28.97 -6.20 12.13
C ILE A 602 -29.37 -5.43 13.38
N LEU A 603 -28.39 -4.96 14.16
CA LEU A 603 -28.63 -4.28 15.43
C LEU A 603 -29.21 -2.88 15.25
N MET A 604 -28.70 -2.10 14.31
CA MET A 604 -29.20 -0.74 14.04
C MET A 604 -30.68 -0.76 13.62
N ARG A 605 -31.10 -1.81 12.93
CA ARG A 605 -32.52 -2.04 12.64
C ARG A 605 -33.35 -2.25 13.91
N PHE A 606 -32.85 -3.04 14.86
CA PHE A 606 -33.51 -3.27 16.15
C PHE A 606 -33.57 -2.00 16.99
N VAL A 607 -32.44 -1.31 17.16
CA VAL A 607 -32.34 -0.05 17.94
C VAL A 607 -33.35 0.97 17.44
N ARG A 608 -33.57 1.07 16.12
CA ARG A 608 -34.51 2.01 15.52
C ARG A 608 -35.97 1.58 15.60
N ARG A 609 -36.29 0.29 15.45
CA ARG A 609 -37.67 -0.20 15.19
C ARG A 609 -38.17 -1.31 16.10
N ASN A 610 -37.38 -1.76 17.08
CA ASN A 610 -37.65 -2.93 17.92
C ASN A 610 -38.01 -4.19 17.12
N SER A 611 -37.38 -4.36 15.95
CA SER A 611 -37.74 -5.43 15.00
C SER A 611 -36.56 -6.36 14.72
N ARG A 612 -36.76 -7.66 14.96
CA ARG A 612 -35.77 -8.73 14.76
C ARG A 612 -36.06 -9.46 13.45
N HIS A 613 -35.32 -9.15 12.38
CA HIS A 613 -35.54 -9.75 11.05
C HIS A 613 -34.78 -11.08 10.85
N TYR A 614 -33.70 -11.30 11.61
CA TYR A 614 -33.00 -12.58 11.70
C TYR A 614 -33.51 -13.30 12.95
N SER A 615 -34.70 -13.89 12.86
CA SER A 615 -35.38 -14.50 14.01
C SER A 615 -34.59 -15.64 14.64
N GLU A 616 -35.14 -16.22 15.70
CA GLU A 616 -34.67 -17.48 16.28
C GLU A 616 -34.35 -18.49 15.16
N SER A 617 -33.14 -19.05 15.20
CA SER A 617 -32.61 -20.05 14.24
C SER A 617 -32.21 -19.57 12.83
N THR A 618 -32.17 -18.26 12.53
CA THR A 618 -31.64 -17.78 11.23
C THR A 618 -30.25 -17.18 11.38
N TYR A 619 -29.27 -17.71 10.65
CA TYR A 619 -27.90 -17.19 10.58
C TYR A 619 -27.53 -16.76 9.17
N THR A 620 -26.73 -15.70 9.05
CA THR A 620 -25.98 -15.38 7.84
C THR A 620 -24.50 -15.74 8.03
N ILE A 621 -23.91 -16.41 7.05
CA ILE A 621 -22.45 -16.59 6.98
C ILE A 621 -21.77 -15.26 6.65
N CYS A 622 -20.58 -15.05 7.21
CA CYS A 622 -19.73 -13.88 7.00
C CYS A 622 -18.39 -14.25 6.34
N GLN A 623 -17.70 -13.25 5.76
CA GLN A 623 -16.46 -13.46 5.00
C GLN A 623 -15.30 -14.04 5.83
N GLU A 624 -15.28 -13.77 7.14
CA GLU A 624 -14.25 -14.19 8.10
C GLU A 624 -14.31 -15.71 8.34
N SER A 625 -14.05 -16.48 7.29
CA SER A 625 -13.84 -17.91 7.35
C SER A 625 -12.34 -18.16 7.42
N LYS A 626 -11.87 -18.75 8.53
CA LYS A 626 -10.47 -19.15 8.62
C LYS A 626 -10.28 -20.39 7.75
N HIS A 627 -9.40 -20.31 6.76
CA HIS A 627 -9.01 -21.43 5.90
C HIS A 627 -8.49 -22.67 6.64
N ILE A 628 -8.26 -22.59 7.95
CA ILE A 628 -7.49 -23.59 8.69
C ILE A 628 -8.36 -24.74 9.23
N GLN A 629 -9.69 -24.64 9.39
CA GLN A 629 -10.44 -25.70 10.10
C GLN A 629 -11.91 -25.96 9.68
N GLN A 630 -12.37 -25.62 8.47
CA GLN A 630 -13.79 -25.85 8.04
C GLN A 630 -14.84 -25.10 8.89
N TRP A 631 -14.45 -24.02 9.57
CA TRP A 631 -15.37 -23.17 10.33
C TRP A 631 -15.63 -21.86 9.59
N SER A 632 -16.90 -21.49 9.47
CA SER A 632 -17.32 -20.19 8.95
C SER A 632 -17.89 -19.34 10.07
N SER A 633 -17.46 -18.07 10.15
CA SER A 633 -18.11 -17.12 11.06
C SER A 633 -19.53 -16.85 10.60
N CYS A 634 -20.47 -16.77 11.53
CA CYS A 634 -21.85 -16.45 11.24
C CYS A 634 -22.45 -15.53 12.29
N VAL A 635 -23.49 -14.79 11.88
CA VAL A 635 -24.22 -13.84 12.71
C VAL A 635 -25.72 -14.10 12.57
N GLY A 636 -26.45 -14.15 13.68
CA GLY A 636 -27.88 -14.41 13.63
C GLY A 636 -28.49 -14.84 14.95
N ASN A 637 -29.56 -15.65 14.86
CA ASN A 637 -30.36 -16.11 15.99
C ASN A 637 -30.74 -14.96 16.93
N PHE A 638 -31.34 -13.90 16.35
CA PHE A 638 -31.66 -12.70 17.12
C PHE A 638 -33.00 -12.88 17.86
N ASP A 639 -32.90 -13.17 19.15
CA ASP A 639 -34.03 -13.42 20.04
C ASP A 639 -34.09 -12.44 21.24
N SER A 640 -34.83 -12.81 22.29
CA SER A 640 -34.90 -12.03 23.53
C SER A 640 -33.59 -12.04 24.35
N LYS A 641 -32.75 -13.07 24.17
CA LYS A 641 -31.44 -13.22 24.83
C LYS A 641 -30.34 -12.51 24.07
N GLY A 642 -30.42 -12.49 22.74
CA GLY A 642 -29.73 -11.52 21.94
C GLY A 642 -29.37 -11.90 20.53
N LEU A 643 -28.37 -11.22 19.98
CA LEU A 643 -27.76 -11.57 18.69
C LEU A 643 -26.57 -12.49 18.96
N SER A 644 -26.52 -13.62 18.26
CA SER A 644 -25.43 -14.58 18.37
C SER A 644 -24.38 -14.32 17.28
N ILE A 645 -23.12 -14.32 17.69
CA ILE A 645 -21.94 -14.36 16.81
C ILE A 645 -21.26 -15.69 17.08
N ASP A 646 -21.21 -16.57 16.09
CA ASP A 646 -20.79 -17.97 16.29
C ASP A 646 -19.84 -18.46 15.18
N GLN A 647 -19.28 -19.64 15.39
CA GLN A 647 -18.58 -20.42 14.38
C GLN A 647 -19.43 -21.62 13.97
N TRP A 648 -19.73 -21.73 12.69
CA TRP A 648 -20.44 -22.86 12.15
C TRP A 648 -19.48 -23.90 11.59
N HIS A 649 -19.66 -25.16 12.01
CA HIS A 649 -18.95 -26.32 11.48
C HIS A 649 -19.87 -27.14 10.58
N ASN A 650 -19.42 -27.42 9.35
CA ASN A 650 -20.21 -28.05 8.29
C ASN A 650 -20.82 -29.44 8.63
N ARG A 651 -20.44 -30.07 9.75
CA ARG A 651 -20.94 -31.40 10.17
C ARG A 651 -22.05 -31.36 11.23
N CYS A 652 -22.37 -30.20 11.79
CA CYS A 652 -23.40 -30.08 12.82
C CYS A 652 -24.75 -29.89 12.13
N GLY A 653 -25.63 -30.89 12.18
CA GLY A 653 -26.96 -30.88 11.57
C GLY A 653 -27.98 -29.95 12.25
N SER A 654 -27.63 -28.69 12.51
CA SER A 654 -28.51 -27.67 13.09
C SER A 654 -28.18 -26.27 12.54
N PRO A 655 -28.89 -25.23 13.02
CA PRO A 655 -29.97 -24.43 12.40
C PRO A 655 -29.82 -24.02 10.90
N GLN A 656 -30.79 -23.27 10.38
CA GLN A 656 -30.80 -22.75 9.00
C GLN A 656 -29.71 -21.68 8.81
N HIS A 657 -28.54 -22.10 8.33
CA HIS A 657 -27.41 -21.22 8.00
C HIS A 657 -27.49 -20.84 6.54
N GLY A 658 -27.92 -19.62 6.24
CA GLY A 658 -27.91 -19.09 4.87
C GLY A 658 -26.86 -18.00 4.70
N THR A 659 -26.93 -17.32 3.57
CA THR A 659 -26.09 -16.15 3.31
C THR A 659 -26.97 -14.96 2.95
N ALA A 660 -26.73 -13.83 3.61
CA ALA A 660 -27.16 -12.52 3.17
C ALA A 660 -26.17 -11.98 2.13
N VAL A 661 -26.54 -10.92 1.43
CA VAL A 661 -25.62 -10.18 0.56
C VAL A 661 -25.52 -8.74 0.98
N VAL A 662 -24.34 -8.16 0.77
CA VAL A 662 -24.07 -6.73 0.99
C VAL A 662 -23.49 -6.10 -0.28
N LEU A 663 -23.84 -4.83 -0.50
CA LEU A 663 -23.07 -3.90 -1.33
C LEU A 663 -22.41 -2.89 -0.41
N THR A 664 -21.10 -2.74 -0.51
CA THR A 664 -20.33 -1.75 0.26
C THR A 664 -19.99 -0.55 -0.61
N PHE A 665 -20.16 0.66 -0.07
CA PHE A 665 -19.85 1.92 -0.76
C PHE A 665 -18.85 2.75 0.03
#